data_AF-A0A957WGX8-F1
#
_entry.id   AF-A0A957WGX8-F1
#
_cell.length_a   1.000
_cell.length_b   1.000
_cell.length_c   1.000
_cell.angle_alpha   90.00
_cell.angle_beta   90.00
_cell.angle_gamma   90.00
#
_symmetry.space_group_name_H-M   'P 1'
#
loop_
_entity.id
_entity.type
_entity.pdbx_description
1 polymer ?
#
loop_
_entity_poly.entity_id
_entity_poly.type
_entity_poly.pdbx_seq_one_letter_code
_entity_poly.pdbx_strand_id
1 'polypeptide(L)'
;MPQINCYIPIKLRLAGELSEAQLEQLGQTVTRAVTARLEQARRTLREHGYAPSVETVAPIRERIDQSRLSNGRYGVPSYDHGGKTVDAPVTGDTDTQIEAMWQSAVDAWEKQSKNLASIDERARARRIFILLNLGPANPFKNLDDVDTFIDLCVDLGDDEDKTLKTAEQLTDKDERDALLFDEGAAFPNTWVWRVRREFYPSVDLDALRRTFESAKSRAFGLANGLADNVWDRGLPLAKAEASSVRRSDVAMMALNLRHAYDTSNEAISQFTRGLWYWERAQTHYILVQWYKWRLDNQIDEIRQGKLVIDKDEYLSMKGAAGLFQRKLSAFEVAAASSDMRKTVVALQLQLPTRFYRGPGTGGMQFSWLAEEVHPLWEAIAKVDARITSAGKFDCIWRALVWAEARDYFAAAGKEVYEAIKDNWLKMIGTMVAILVAQAIPGLNVAVDLVLAIKFGLDGIQAAFDVGGALKDAGGANTVVEMEHASARLASVLVGLAADIALWAATWGTTKVAKELVQWRKVERFVKQYGDSAETREVLLKAKGNAEEAETLLKAKREHERQERELQQAEQRRQAAETERQRKRQEEAAAQQQQEHEQEPASARKQQAADKLAQEEIETAAKQRVSAKQNRKASDKRVQEEAEAADRRKAADKWAEIEASRTKPKVERAVKPGQEPDFAASYDAASERSRQARNTVQDLKSQLSNLPASSSGKVKEDLLDALKGAEQTKSIAEAAELLAEKALRDSTLKLHEKLGAAARNRKEFRDVTRLANGEDKVGNFKVDLTKDHIAPDHIVAIRRITTDPKFRGFEKLRWEDQLEIVNMRDNLVAMKGSFNSSKGDRPWREWKQAKQYYDSKVVDKMIAQELEVERLIVLEIAKRLPKR
;
A
#
# COMPACT_ATOMS: atom_id res chain seq x y z
N MET A 1 48.17 90.95 -39.05
CA MET A 1 47.79 92.01 -38.08
C MET A 1 48.72 91.91 -36.88
N PRO A 2 49.17 93.02 -36.28
CA PRO A 2 49.99 92.97 -35.07
C PRO A 2 49.19 92.38 -33.90
N GLN A 3 49.73 91.34 -33.26
CA GLN A 3 49.14 90.72 -32.08
C GLN A 3 49.51 91.56 -30.84
N ILE A 4 48.50 91.98 -30.08
CA ILE A 4 48.71 92.68 -28.80
C ILE A 4 48.55 91.65 -27.67
N ASN A 5 49.66 91.34 -26.99
CA ASN A 5 49.65 90.49 -25.81
C ASN A 5 49.40 91.35 -24.56
N CYS A 6 48.26 91.17 -23.91
CA CYS A 6 47.94 91.84 -22.66
C CYS A 6 48.38 90.98 -21.47
N TYR A 7 49.28 91.50 -20.64
CA TYR A 7 49.68 90.89 -19.38
C TYR A 7 48.95 91.59 -18.22
N ILE A 8 48.14 90.84 -17.48
CA ILE A 8 47.39 91.37 -16.32
C ILE A 8 48.12 90.91 -15.05
N PRO A 9 48.89 91.79 -14.39
CA PRO A 9 49.53 91.43 -13.13
C PRO A 9 48.49 91.31 -12.02
N ILE A 10 48.49 90.18 -11.32
CA ILE A 10 47.64 89.94 -10.15
C ILE A 10 48.57 89.89 -8.95
N LYS A 11 48.33 90.72 -7.94
CA LYS A 11 49.06 90.67 -6.67
C LYS A 11 48.15 90.06 -5.62
N LEU A 12 48.58 88.93 -5.05
CA LEU A 12 47.90 88.27 -3.94
C LEU A 12 48.72 88.48 -2.67
N ARG A 13 48.05 88.80 -1.57
CA ARG A 13 48.65 88.85 -0.24
C ARG A 13 47.91 87.86 0.64
N LEU A 14 48.60 86.79 1.00
CA LEU A 14 48.08 85.75 1.89
C LEU A 14 48.75 85.92 3.26
N ALA A 15 47.99 85.75 4.32
CA ALA A 15 48.49 85.83 5.70
C ALA A 15 47.90 84.69 6.52
N GLY A 16 48.76 83.85 7.09
CA GLY A 16 48.37 82.63 7.82
C GLY A 16 48.12 81.41 6.91
N GLU A 17 47.71 80.30 7.53
CA GLU A 17 47.27 79.09 6.82
C GLU A 17 45.80 79.24 6.41
N LEU A 18 45.52 79.01 5.14
CA LEU A 18 44.16 79.05 4.60
C LEU A 18 43.54 77.66 4.65
N SER A 19 42.29 77.56 5.10
CA SER A 19 41.52 76.33 4.98
C SER A 19 41.16 76.04 3.51
N GLU A 20 40.78 74.80 3.19
CA GLU A 20 40.33 74.44 1.83
C GLU A 20 39.19 75.33 1.33
N ALA A 21 38.23 75.67 2.19
CA ALA A 21 37.14 76.58 1.86
C ALA A 21 37.64 78.01 1.55
N GLN A 22 38.68 78.48 2.26
CA GLN A 22 39.29 79.78 1.99
C GLN A 22 40.12 79.78 0.71
N LEU A 23 40.77 78.65 0.37
CA LEU A 23 41.46 78.46 -0.90
C LEU A 23 40.48 78.45 -2.08
N GLU A 24 39.34 77.76 -1.94
CA GLU A 24 38.29 77.77 -2.96
C GLU A 24 37.72 79.18 -3.16
N GLN A 25 37.42 79.88 -2.06
CA GLN A 25 36.93 81.26 -2.10
C GLN A 25 37.96 82.23 -2.71
N LEU A 26 39.25 82.04 -2.42
CA LEU A 26 40.34 82.78 -3.05
C LEU A 26 40.38 82.51 -4.55
N GLY A 27 40.28 81.25 -4.98
CA GLY A 27 40.24 80.86 -6.39
C GLY A 27 39.09 81.52 -7.15
N GLN A 28 37.89 81.53 -6.56
CA GLN A 28 36.73 82.24 -7.12
C GLN A 28 36.94 83.76 -7.18
N THR A 29 37.63 84.33 -6.20
CA THR A 29 37.91 85.77 -6.14
C THR A 29 38.94 86.19 -7.19
N VAL A 30 40.01 85.41 -7.35
CA VAL A 30 41.02 85.63 -8.39
C VAL A 30 40.39 85.49 -9.78
N THR A 31 39.62 84.42 -10.02
CA THR A 31 38.92 84.21 -11.29
C THR A 31 38.04 85.42 -11.63
N ARG A 32 37.21 85.89 -10.69
CA ARG A 32 36.37 87.08 -10.91
C ARG A 32 37.20 88.34 -11.20
N ALA A 33 38.28 88.57 -10.47
CA ALA A 33 39.14 89.74 -10.66
C ALA A 33 39.84 89.72 -12.04
N VAL A 34 40.32 88.55 -12.48
CA VAL A 34 40.96 88.38 -13.78
C VAL A 34 39.97 88.55 -14.91
N THR A 35 38.80 87.92 -14.83
CA THR A 35 37.72 88.08 -15.82
C THR A 35 37.33 89.54 -15.96
N ALA A 36 37.17 90.27 -14.85
CA ALA A 36 36.83 91.69 -14.89
C ALA A 36 37.93 92.53 -15.58
N ARG A 37 39.21 92.23 -15.32
CA ARG A 37 40.35 92.91 -15.96
C ARG A 37 40.50 92.55 -17.44
N LEU A 38 40.25 91.30 -17.82
CA LEU A 38 40.22 90.86 -19.21
C LEU A 38 39.10 91.56 -19.98
N GLU A 39 37.89 91.66 -19.40
CA GLU A 39 36.78 92.40 -20.01
C GLU A 39 37.07 93.89 -20.14
N GLN A 40 37.72 94.50 -19.14
CA GLN A 40 38.19 95.88 -19.23
C GLN A 40 39.18 96.05 -20.40
N ALA A 41 40.19 95.17 -20.50
CA ALA A 41 41.16 95.20 -21.59
C ALA A 41 40.49 95.01 -22.95
N ARG A 42 39.53 94.07 -23.07
CA ARG A 42 38.74 93.85 -24.28
C ARG A 42 37.96 95.08 -24.70
N ARG A 43 37.31 95.79 -23.77
CA ARG A 43 36.59 97.04 -24.04
C ARG A 43 37.54 98.12 -24.55
N THR A 44 38.64 98.37 -23.84
CA THR A 44 39.64 99.37 -24.23
C THR A 44 40.24 99.06 -25.62
N LEU A 45 40.52 97.80 -25.92
CA LEU A 45 41.03 97.41 -27.24
C LEU A 45 39.98 97.60 -28.35
N ARG A 46 38.71 97.29 -28.09
CA ARG A 46 37.62 97.54 -29.06
C ARG A 46 37.45 99.02 -29.38
N GLU A 47 37.52 99.89 -28.37
CA GLU A 47 37.46 101.35 -28.55
C GLU A 47 38.58 101.87 -29.46
N HIS A 48 39.71 101.18 -29.52
CA HIS A 48 40.85 101.51 -30.38
C HIS A 48 40.85 100.76 -31.72
N GLY A 49 39.72 100.16 -32.12
CA GLY A 49 39.54 99.52 -33.43
C GLY A 49 40.05 98.08 -33.53
N TYR A 50 40.43 97.45 -32.41
CA TYR A 50 40.87 96.05 -32.41
C TYR A 50 39.69 95.09 -32.26
N ALA A 51 39.57 94.12 -33.17
CA ALA A 51 38.58 93.04 -33.07
C ALA A 51 39.11 91.89 -32.19
N PRO A 52 38.29 91.29 -31.31
CA PRO A 52 38.71 90.12 -30.54
C PRO A 52 38.99 88.93 -31.47
N SER A 53 40.17 88.32 -31.32
CA SER A 53 40.50 87.03 -31.93
C SER A 53 39.57 85.94 -31.41
N VAL A 54 39.23 84.96 -32.26
CA VAL A 54 38.60 83.70 -31.82
C VAL A 54 39.48 83.10 -30.73
N GLU A 55 38.86 82.77 -29.61
CA GLU A 55 39.52 82.46 -28.34
C GLU A 55 40.18 81.08 -28.39
N THR A 56 41.45 80.99 -28.82
CA THR A 56 42.29 79.85 -28.47
C THR A 56 42.75 80.02 -27.02
N VAL A 57 41.95 79.53 -26.07
CA VAL A 57 42.47 79.22 -24.74
C VAL A 57 43.42 78.03 -24.90
N ALA A 58 44.67 78.30 -25.24
CA ALA A 58 45.72 77.32 -25.04
C ALA A 58 45.95 77.24 -23.52
N PRO A 59 45.70 76.10 -22.84
CA PRO A 59 46.12 75.94 -21.47
C PRO A 59 47.64 76.08 -21.46
N ILE A 60 48.15 77.21 -20.98
CA ILE A 60 49.58 77.37 -20.70
C ILE A 60 49.86 76.51 -19.48
N ARG A 61 50.17 75.24 -19.72
CA ARG A 61 50.83 74.37 -18.74
C ARG A 61 52.32 74.58 -18.96
N GLU A 62 53.01 75.14 -17.97
CA GLU A 62 54.47 75.07 -17.95
C GLU A 62 54.84 73.57 -17.94
N ARG A 63 55.58 73.11 -18.95
CA ARG A 63 56.07 71.73 -18.96
C ARG A 63 57.01 71.58 -17.77
N ILE A 64 56.82 70.52 -16.97
CA ILE A 64 57.71 70.16 -15.87
C ILE A 64 59.14 70.11 -16.42
N ASP A 65 59.99 70.97 -15.90
CA ASP A 65 61.42 71.01 -16.16
C ASP A 65 62.07 69.95 -15.26
N GLN A 66 62.34 68.78 -15.85
CA GLN A 66 62.94 67.62 -15.15
C GLN A 66 64.24 67.99 -14.41
N SER A 67 64.97 68.99 -14.89
CA SER A 67 66.20 69.45 -14.23
C SER A 67 65.96 70.14 -12.87
N ARG A 68 64.71 70.50 -12.56
CA ARG A 68 64.30 71.14 -11.31
C ARG A 68 63.73 70.15 -10.29
N LEU A 69 63.59 68.87 -10.64
CA LEU A 69 63.17 67.80 -9.73
C LEU A 69 64.38 67.25 -8.97
N SER A 70 64.32 67.26 -7.64
CA SER A 70 65.35 66.69 -6.77
C SER A 70 64.73 66.21 -5.46
N ASN A 71 64.92 64.93 -5.12
CA ASN A 71 64.49 64.32 -3.85
C ASN A 71 63.01 64.59 -3.48
N GLY A 72 62.09 64.40 -4.44
CA GLY A 72 60.65 64.63 -4.22
C GLY A 72 60.26 66.11 -4.07
N ARG A 73 61.14 67.04 -4.49
CA ARG A 73 60.89 68.49 -4.46
C ARG A 73 61.14 69.11 -5.82
N TYR A 74 60.40 70.16 -6.15
CA TYR A 74 60.49 70.89 -7.42
C TYR A 74 60.98 72.30 -7.14
N GLY A 75 62.08 72.67 -7.80
CA GLY A 75 62.65 73.99 -7.69
C GLY A 75 61.78 75.04 -8.38
N VAL A 76 61.15 75.92 -7.60
CA VAL A 76 60.39 77.08 -8.10
C VAL A 76 61.10 78.39 -7.75
N PRO A 77 61.20 79.36 -8.66
CA PRO A 77 61.75 80.67 -8.33
C PRO A 77 60.89 81.36 -7.27
N SER A 78 61.45 81.67 -6.10
CA SER A 78 60.74 82.41 -5.05
C SER A 78 60.83 83.91 -5.27
N TYR A 79 59.68 84.56 -5.31
CA TYR A 79 59.60 86.02 -5.36
C TYR A 79 60.11 86.67 -4.06
N ASP A 80 59.84 86.05 -2.91
CA ASP A 80 60.24 86.53 -1.58
C ASP A 80 61.75 86.37 -1.32
N HIS A 81 62.43 85.55 -2.13
CA HIS A 81 63.88 85.35 -2.09
C HIS A 81 64.61 85.91 -3.33
N GLY A 82 64.03 86.92 -3.98
CA GLY A 82 64.69 87.64 -5.07
C GLY A 82 64.95 86.77 -6.31
N GLY A 83 64.09 85.81 -6.59
CA GLY A 83 64.20 84.90 -7.73
C GLY A 83 65.05 83.65 -7.48
N LYS A 84 65.60 83.46 -6.28
CA LYS A 84 66.29 82.22 -5.91
C LYS A 84 65.31 81.04 -5.92
N THR A 85 65.73 79.94 -6.51
CA THR A 85 64.99 78.68 -6.51
C THR A 85 64.78 78.20 -5.07
N VAL A 86 63.53 77.98 -4.68
CA VAL A 86 63.17 77.27 -3.45
C VAL A 86 62.54 75.95 -3.80
N ASP A 87 62.85 74.94 -2.98
CA ASP A 87 62.32 73.60 -3.15
C ASP A 87 60.89 73.56 -2.59
N ALA A 88 59.91 73.53 -3.49
CA ALA A 88 58.55 73.20 -3.09
C ALA A 88 58.44 71.67 -2.97
N PRO A 89 57.91 71.14 -1.86
CA PRO A 89 57.58 69.72 -1.79
C PRO A 89 56.63 69.37 -2.94
N VAL A 90 57.03 68.42 -3.79
CA VAL A 90 56.12 67.83 -4.75
C VAL A 90 55.35 66.79 -3.98
N THR A 91 54.04 66.95 -3.90
CA THR A 91 53.18 65.88 -3.39
C THR A 91 53.35 64.65 -4.29
N GLY A 92 54.03 63.63 -3.75
CA GLY A 92 54.22 62.30 -4.35
C GLY A 92 55.68 61.93 -4.50
N ASP A 93 56.25 61.27 -3.49
CA ASP A 93 57.45 60.42 -3.63
C ASP A 93 57.22 59.44 -4.80
N THR A 94 58.24 59.19 -5.63
CA THR A 94 58.11 58.32 -6.80
C THR A 94 57.59 56.94 -6.41
N ASP A 95 58.00 56.42 -5.25
CA ASP A 95 57.50 55.17 -4.70
C ASP A 95 56.00 55.27 -4.34
N THR A 96 55.56 56.41 -3.80
CA THR A 96 54.14 56.67 -3.52
C THR A 96 53.32 56.81 -4.81
N GLN A 97 53.91 57.38 -5.88
CA GLN A 97 53.24 57.48 -7.18
C GLN A 97 53.12 56.11 -7.88
N ILE A 98 54.17 55.28 -7.81
CA ILE A 98 54.16 53.89 -8.30
C ILE A 98 53.07 53.09 -7.58
N GLU A 99 53.05 53.14 -6.25
CA GLU A 99 52.04 52.42 -5.44
C GLU A 99 50.63 52.91 -5.75
N ALA A 100 50.41 54.24 -5.83
CA ALA A 100 49.11 54.80 -6.14
C ALA A 100 48.61 54.40 -7.54
N MET A 101 49.52 54.36 -8.53
CA MET A 101 49.20 53.96 -9.89
C MET A 101 48.85 52.46 -9.97
N TRP A 102 49.66 51.59 -9.34
CA TRP A 102 49.40 50.16 -9.30
C TRP A 102 48.09 49.83 -8.57
N GLN A 103 47.88 50.41 -7.38
CA GLN A 103 46.63 50.21 -6.63
C GLN A 103 45.41 50.73 -7.39
N SER A 104 45.54 51.87 -8.08
CA SER A 104 44.47 52.37 -8.96
C SER A 104 44.14 51.40 -10.09
N ALA A 105 45.14 50.70 -10.65
CA ALA A 105 44.91 49.67 -11.67
C ALA A 105 44.24 48.43 -11.07
N VAL A 106 44.71 47.94 -9.91
CA VAL A 106 44.09 46.84 -9.15
C VAL A 106 42.61 47.12 -8.89
N ASP A 107 42.30 48.29 -8.31
CA ASP A 107 40.93 48.69 -7.98
C ASP A 107 40.05 48.81 -9.23
N ALA A 108 40.59 49.34 -10.33
CA ALA A 108 39.87 49.48 -11.60
C ALA A 108 39.49 48.10 -12.18
N TRP A 109 40.42 47.15 -12.20
CA TRP A 109 40.16 45.80 -12.71
C TRP A 109 39.28 44.98 -11.76
N GLU A 110 39.40 45.15 -10.45
CA GLU A 110 38.47 44.57 -9.49
C GLU A 110 37.04 45.03 -9.76
N LYS A 111 36.86 46.35 -9.93
CA LYS A 111 35.56 46.94 -10.25
C LYS A 111 35.02 46.44 -11.58
N GLN A 112 35.85 46.33 -12.62
CA GLN A 112 35.43 45.80 -13.92
C GLN A 112 35.00 44.33 -13.83
N SER A 113 35.74 43.49 -13.09
CA SER A 113 35.42 42.07 -12.91
C SER A 113 34.03 41.83 -12.29
N LYS A 114 33.51 42.80 -11.53
CA LYS A 114 32.20 42.74 -10.88
C LYS A 114 31.07 43.37 -11.71
N ASN A 115 31.37 44.34 -12.57
CA ASN A 115 30.35 45.21 -13.19
C ASN A 115 30.15 45.00 -14.71
N LEU A 116 31.03 44.27 -15.40
CA LEU A 116 30.87 44.01 -16.83
C LEU A 116 29.66 43.11 -17.10
N ALA A 117 28.96 43.33 -18.21
CA ALA A 117 27.75 42.60 -18.56
C ALA A 117 28.05 41.18 -19.06
N SER A 118 29.08 41.03 -19.90
CA SER A 118 29.51 39.75 -20.45
C SER A 118 30.26 38.93 -19.40
N ILE A 119 29.97 37.62 -19.35
CA ILE A 119 30.66 36.67 -18.48
C ILE A 119 32.12 36.53 -18.89
N ASP A 120 32.40 36.43 -20.19
CA ASP A 120 33.76 36.28 -20.71
C ASP A 120 34.60 37.51 -20.38
N GLU A 121 34.01 38.71 -20.49
CA GLU A 121 34.69 39.95 -20.12
C GLU A 121 34.92 40.06 -18.62
N ARG A 122 33.95 39.63 -17.77
CA ARG A 122 34.14 39.55 -16.31
C ARG A 122 35.24 38.57 -15.93
N ALA A 123 35.24 37.37 -16.51
CA ALA A 123 36.25 36.35 -16.25
C ALA A 123 37.65 36.84 -16.66
N ARG A 124 37.77 37.45 -17.85
CA ARG A 124 38.99 38.13 -18.32
C ARG A 124 39.45 39.22 -17.35
N ALA A 125 38.57 40.15 -17.00
CA ALA A 125 38.89 41.23 -16.06
C ALA A 125 39.31 40.68 -14.69
N ARG A 126 38.70 39.59 -14.22
CA ARG A 126 39.08 38.91 -12.98
C ARG A 126 40.48 38.30 -13.07
N ARG A 127 40.84 37.67 -14.19
CA ARG A 127 42.21 37.15 -14.43
C ARG A 127 43.26 38.26 -14.39
N ILE A 128 42.97 39.41 -15.00
CA ILE A 128 43.88 40.59 -14.96
C ILE A 128 44.04 41.08 -13.52
N PHE A 129 42.95 41.20 -12.76
CA PHE A 129 42.99 41.55 -11.34
C PHE A 129 43.84 40.57 -10.51
N ILE A 130 43.70 39.26 -10.73
CA ILE A 130 44.51 38.24 -10.05
C ILE A 130 46.00 38.46 -10.34
N LEU A 131 46.39 38.61 -11.61
CA LEU A 131 47.79 38.81 -11.99
C LEU A 131 48.37 40.11 -11.39
N LEU A 132 47.58 41.19 -11.36
CA LEU A 132 48.00 42.44 -10.74
C LEU A 132 48.21 42.29 -9.23
N ASN A 133 47.37 41.52 -8.53
CA ASN A 133 47.51 41.25 -7.09
C ASN A 133 48.67 40.34 -6.73
N LEU A 134 49.03 39.39 -7.61
CA LEU A 134 50.23 38.58 -7.43
C LEU A 134 51.50 39.44 -7.54
N GLY A 135 51.41 40.56 -8.28
CA GLY A 135 52.48 41.54 -8.42
C GLY A 135 53.63 41.07 -9.32
N PRO A 136 54.58 41.96 -9.61
CA PRO A 136 55.74 41.63 -10.44
C PRO A 136 56.76 40.80 -9.65
N ALA A 137 57.54 39.97 -10.35
CA ALA A 137 58.64 39.23 -9.73
C ALA A 137 59.77 40.13 -9.18
N ASN A 138 59.87 41.37 -9.68
CA ASN A 138 60.83 42.37 -9.22
C ASN A 138 60.11 43.70 -8.93
N PRO A 139 60.54 44.49 -7.94
CA PRO A 139 59.95 45.80 -7.66
C PRO A 139 60.04 46.76 -8.86
N PHE A 140 59.02 47.60 -9.04
CA PHE A 140 59.01 48.66 -10.04
C PHE A 140 60.07 49.73 -9.73
N LYS A 141 60.77 50.24 -10.75
CA LYS A 141 61.77 51.31 -10.59
C LYS A 141 61.26 52.68 -10.99
N ASN A 142 60.22 52.71 -11.80
CA ASN A 142 59.62 53.92 -12.36
C ASN A 142 58.18 53.60 -12.81
N LEU A 143 57.43 54.64 -13.24
CA LEU A 143 56.04 54.50 -13.67
C LEU A 143 55.88 53.71 -14.99
N ASP A 144 56.87 53.76 -15.89
CA ASP A 144 56.87 53.02 -17.18
C ASP A 144 56.93 51.50 -16.96
N ASP A 145 57.64 51.06 -15.90
CA ASP A 145 57.65 49.67 -15.47
C ASP A 145 56.24 49.20 -15.03
N VAL A 146 55.47 50.08 -14.39
CA VAL A 146 54.09 49.78 -13.95
C VAL A 146 53.15 49.66 -15.15
N ASP A 147 53.20 50.60 -16.10
CA ASP A 147 52.41 50.54 -17.35
C ASP A 147 52.74 49.26 -18.14
N THR A 148 54.03 48.96 -18.30
CA THR A 148 54.50 47.76 -19.00
C THR A 148 53.99 46.47 -18.33
N PHE A 149 53.96 46.45 -16.99
CA PHE A 149 53.43 45.31 -16.25
C PHE A 149 51.91 45.18 -16.36
N ILE A 150 51.17 46.29 -16.34
CA ILE A 150 49.72 46.28 -16.57
C ILE A 150 49.42 45.71 -17.97
N ASP A 151 50.13 46.16 -19.01
CA ASP A 151 49.96 45.66 -20.37
C ASP A 151 50.27 44.16 -20.46
N LEU A 152 51.31 43.70 -19.76
CA LEU A 152 51.61 42.28 -19.65
C LEU A 152 50.47 41.50 -18.97
N CYS A 153 49.92 41.99 -17.85
CA CYS A 153 48.78 41.37 -17.19
C CYS A 153 47.54 41.30 -18.09
N VAL A 154 47.33 42.32 -18.93
CA VAL A 154 46.23 42.35 -19.92
C VAL A 154 46.41 41.27 -20.99
N ASP A 155 47.61 41.11 -21.58
CA ASP A 155 47.88 40.04 -22.57
C ASP A 155 47.75 38.64 -21.96
N LEU A 156 48.26 38.46 -20.74
CA LEU A 156 48.21 37.17 -20.06
C LEU A 156 46.78 36.82 -19.60
N GLY A 157 45.99 37.81 -19.22
CA GLY A 157 44.59 37.67 -18.80
C GLY A 157 43.62 37.30 -19.93
N ASP A 158 44.02 37.43 -21.19
CA ASP A 158 43.21 37.00 -22.35
C ASP A 158 43.01 35.49 -22.40
N ASP A 159 43.91 34.71 -21.82
CA ASP A 159 43.92 33.25 -21.88
C ASP A 159 44.04 32.62 -20.48
N GLU A 160 43.16 31.65 -20.19
CA GLU A 160 43.11 30.99 -18.88
C GLU A 160 44.39 30.19 -18.58
N ASP A 161 44.95 29.51 -19.57
CA ASP A 161 46.15 28.68 -19.41
C ASP A 161 47.40 29.56 -19.25
N LYS A 162 47.50 30.67 -20.00
CA LYS A 162 48.54 31.69 -19.78
C LYS A 162 48.48 32.27 -18.36
N THR A 163 47.28 32.63 -17.89
CA THR A 163 47.08 33.19 -16.55
C THR A 163 47.51 32.18 -15.48
N LEU A 164 47.04 30.93 -15.56
CA LEU A 164 47.38 29.89 -14.58
C LEU A 164 48.87 29.52 -14.59
N LYS A 165 49.50 29.44 -15.76
CA LYS A 165 50.95 29.18 -15.88
C LYS A 165 51.77 30.32 -15.29
N THR A 166 51.34 31.56 -15.49
CA THR A 166 52.04 32.72 -14.91
C THR A 166 51.86 32.76 -13.40
N ALA A 167 50.64 32.53 -12.90
CA ALA A 167 50.40 32.40 -11.48
C ALA A 167 51.30 31.31 -10.87
N GLU A 168 51.37 30.11 -11.47
CA GLU A 168 52.24 29.01 -11.04
C GLU A 168 53.75 29.35 -11.06
N GLN A 169 54.19 30.35 -11.85
CA GLN A 169 55.57 30.82 -11.86
C GLN A 169 55.85 31.87 -10.79
N LEU A 170 54.85 32.67 -10.44
CA LEU A 170 54.94 33.73 -9.43
C LEU A 170 54.66 33.20 -8.02
N THR A 171 54.03 32.05 -7.90
CA THR A 171 53.67 31.41 -6.64
C THR A 171 54.23 29.98 -6.51
N ASP A 172 54.09 29.37 -5.33
CA ASP A 172 54.39 27.95 -5.15
C ASP A 172 53.38 27.08 -5.92
N LYS A 173 53.84 25.93 -6.44
CA LYS A 173 53.04 25.03 -7.29
C LYS A 173 51.70 24.58 -6.68
N ASP A 174 51.64 24.46 -5.35
CA ASP A 174 50.43 24.07 -4.62
C ASP A 174 49.35 25.16 -4.64
N GLU A 175 49.71 26.42 -4.95
CA GLU A 175 48.79 27.55 -5.01
C GLU A 175 47.98 27.60 -6.30
N ARG A 176 48.38 26.89 -7.36
CA ARG A 176 47.61 26.86 -8.62
C ARG A 176 46.23 26.23 -8.44
N ASP A 177 46.14 25.12 -7.71
CA ASP A 177 44.85 24.47 -7.43
C ASP A 177 44.04 25.31 -6.44
N ALA A 178 44.68 25.94 -5.46
CA ALA A 178 44.02 26.89 -4.56
C ALA A 178 43.39 28.05 -5.34
N LEU A 179 44.14 28.63 -6.28
CA LEU A 179 43.66 29.72 -7.14
C LEU A 179 42.44 29.31 -7.97
N LEU A 180 42.41 28.09 -8.52
CA LEU A 180 41.23 27.60 -9.25
C LEU A 180 39.99 27.50 -8.35
N PHE A 181 40.15 27.15 -7.08
CA PHE A 181 39.05 27.07 -6.12
C PHE A 181 38.61 28.44 -5.60
N ASP A 182 39.57 29.32 -5.30
CA ASP A 182 39.30 30.64 -4.73
C ASP A 182 38.77 31.60 -5.80
N GLU A 183 39.18 31.42 -7.07
CA GLU A 183 38.86 32.29 -8.19
C GLU A 183 38.19 31.56 -9.36
N GLY A 184 37.37 30.54 -9.08
CA GLY A 184 36.77 29.69 -10.11
C GLY A 184 35.98 30.43 -11.20
N ALA A 185 35.44 31.61 -10.89
CA ALA A 185 34.73 32.46 -11.86
C ALA A 185 35.65 33.04 -12.95
N ALA A 186 36.96 33.10 -12.71
CA ALA A 186 37.95 33.57 -13.66
C ALA A 186 38.35 32.50 -14.68
N PHE A 187 38.03 31.22 -14.43
CA PHE A 187 38.51 30.06 -15.21
C PHE A 187 37.40 29.10 -15.68
N PRO A 188 36.32 29.58 -16.32
CA PRO A 188 35.20 28.73 -16.71
C PRO A 188 35.61 27.61 -17.70
N ASN A 189 36.50 27.86 -18.67
CA ASN A 189 36.87 26.84 -19.66
C ASN A 189 37.76 25.74 -19.04
N THR A 190 38.67 26.14 -18.14
CA THR A 190 39.52 25.24 -17.38
C THR A 190 38.66 24.33 -16.50
N TRP A 191 37.67 24.90 -15.81
CA TRP A 191 36.73 24.13 -15.00
C TRP A 191 35.87 23.17 -15.84
N VAL A 192 35.35 23.62 -16.99
CA VAL A 192 34.63 22.76 -17.93
C VAL A 192 35.45 21.55 -18.36
N TRP A 193 36.71 21.77 -18.73
CA TRP A 193 37.59 20.68 -19.15
C TRP A 193 37.90 19.73 -17.98
N ARG A 194 38.20 20.27 -16.79
CA ARG A 194 38.47 19.48 -15.59
C ARG A 194 37.27 18.63 -15.18
N VAL A 195 36.07 19.23 -15.08
CA VAL A 195 34.81 18.55 -14.76
C VAL A 195 34.51 17.45 -15.78
N ARG A 196 34.64 17.75 -17.08
CA ARG A 196 34.41 16.76 -18.13
C ARG A 196 35.41 15.61 -18.06
N ARG A 197 36.69 15.89 -17.85
CA ARG A 197 37.74 14.86 -17.75
C ARG A 197 37.54 13.95 -16.55
N GLU A 198 37.17 14.51 -15.40
CA GLU A 198 37.16 13.77 -14.14
C GLU A 198 35.84 13.10 -13.81
N PHE A 199 34.70 13.70 -14.22
CA PHE A 199 33.39 13.22 -13.83
C PHE A 199 32.58 12.62 -14.99
N TYR A 200 32.93 12.91 -16.25
CA TYR A 200 32.16 12.36 -17.38
C TYR A 200 32.43 10.86 -17.55
N PRO A 201 31.39 10.01 -17.56
CA PRO A 201 31.60 8.56 -17.63
C PRO A 201 31.93 8.12 -19.07
N SER A 202 32.89 7.19 -19.20
CA SER A 202 33.33 6.59 -20.46
C SER A 202 32.35 5.55 -21.04
N VAL A 203 31.17 5.40 -20.45
CA VAL A 203 30.18 4.38 -20.82
C VAL A 203 29.52 4.70 -22.17
N ASP A 204 29.49 3.72 -23.08
CA ASP A 204 28.80 3.81 -24.37
C ASP A 204 27.28 3.71 -24.18
N LEU A 205 26.57 4.83 -24.35
CA LEU A 205 25.12 4.90 -24.22
C LEU A 205 24.40 4.10 -25.31
N ASP A 206 24.94 4.03 -26.53
CA ASP A 206 24.32 3.29 -27.61
C ASP A 206 24.43 1.78 -27.38
N ALA A 207 25.55 1.31 -26.82
CA ALA A 207 25.67 -0.08 -26.37
C ALA A 207 24.67 -0.42 -25.27
N LEU A 208 24.47 0.46 -24.29
CA LEU A 208 23.45 0.27 -23.26
C LEU A 208 22.04 0.26 -23.84
N ARG A 209 21.74 1.16 -24.80
CA ARG A 209 20.44 1.19 -25.49
C ARG A 209 20.19 -0.11 -26.25
N ARG A 210 21.17 -0.63 -27.00
CA ARG A 210 21.06 -1.93 -27.68
C ARG A 210 20.82 -3.08 -26.69
N THR A 211 21.49 -3.05 -25.53
CA THR A 211 21.30 -4.04 -24.47
C THR A 211 19.89 -3.99 -23.88
N PHE A 212 19.38 -2.78 -23.64
CA PHE A 212 18.01 -2.55 -23.19
C PHE A 212 16.97 -3.11 -24.19
N GLU A 213 17.07 -2.76 -25.47
CA GLU A 213 16.15 -3.24 -26.50
C GLU A 213 16.23 -4.76 -26.71
N SER A 214 17.43 -5.34 -26.63
CA SER A 214 17.62 -6.79 -26.70
C SER A 214 16.98 -7.50 -25.50
N ALA A 215 17.13 -6.97 -24.28
CA ALA A 215 16.50 -7.54 -23.10
C ALA A 215 14.97 -7.45 -23.16
N LYS A 216 14.43 -6.32 -23.66
CA LYS A 216 12.99 -6.13 -23.93
C LYS A 216 12.48 -7.19 -24.91
N SER A 217 13.12 -7.32 -26.06
CA SER A 217 12.76 -8.30 -27.09
C SER A 217 12.76 -9.73 -26.55
N ARG A 218 13.76 -10.07 -25.73
CA ARG A 218 13.84 -11.38 -25.07
C ARG A 218 12.70 -11.63 -24.10
N ALA A 219 12.36 -10.66 -23.25
CA ALA A 219 11.23 -10.79 -22.32
C ALA A 219 9.90 -10.99 -23.07
N PHE A 220 9.69 -10.27 -24.17
CA PHE A 220 8.50 -10.40 -25.02
C PHE A 220 8.46 -11.75 -25.74
N GLY A 221 9.61 -12.26 -26.21
CA GLY A 221 9.73 -13.61 -26.77
C GLY A 221 9.33 -14.69 -25.75
N LEU A 222 9.74 -14.54 -24.50
CA LEU A 222 9.37 -15.46 -23.41
C LEU A 222 7.86 -15.40 -23.08
N ALA A 223 7.22 -14.24 -23.17
CA ALA A 223 5.78 -14.11 -23.01
C ALA A 223 4.99 -14.90 -24.06
N ASN A 224 5.48 -14.94 -25.30
CA ASN A 224 4.83 -15.73 -26.35
C ASN A 224 4.89 -17.24 -26.04
N GLY A 225 6.03 -17.74 -25.56
CA GLY A 225 6.16 -19.15 -25.14
C GLY A 225 5.37 -19.50 -23.87
N LEU A 226 5.04 -18.50 -23.05
CA LEU A 226 4.25 -18.68 -21.83
C LEU A 226 2.82 -19.14 -22.15
N ALA A 227 2.18 -18.59 -23.18
CA ALA A 227 0.81 -18.97 -23.55
C ALA A 227 0.69 -20.46 -23.87
N ASP A 228 1.61 -21.00 -24.67
CA ASP A 228 1.60 -22.43 -25.02
C ASP A 228 1.92 -23.30 -23.79
N ASN A 229 2.87 -22.88 -22.96
CA ASN A 229 3.19 -23.63 -21.73
C ASN A 229 2.02 -23.67 -20.73
N VAL A 230 1.34 -22.54 -20.53
CA VAL A 230 0.17 -22.47 -19.63
C VAL A 230 -0.97 -23.28 -20.21
N TRP A 231 -1.21 -23.23 -21.52
CA TRP A 231 -2.18 -24.12 -22.17
C TRP A 231 -1.83 -25.60 -21.94
N ASP A 232 -0.57 -25.99 -22.09
CA ASP A 232 -0.19 -27.40 -22.01
C ASP A 232 -0.15 -27.94 -20.58
N ARG A 233 0.27 -27.14 -19.60
CA ARG A 233 0.61 -27.61 -18.25
C ARG A 233 -0.07 -26.83 -17.12
N GLY A 234 -0.85 -25.80 -17.40
CA GLY A 234 -1.39 -24.89 -16.40
C GLY A 234 -0.33 -23.95 -15.81
N LEU A 235 -0.71 -23.17 -14.80
CA LEU A 235 0.16 -22.33 -14.00
C LEU A 235 0.96 -23.17 -12.99
N PRO A 236 2.21 -22.80 -12.67
CA PRO A 236 3.05 -23.52 -11.71
C PRO A 236 2.64 -23.21 -10.27
N LEU A 237 1.43 -23.61 -9.92
CA LEU A 237 0.82 -23.44 -8.61
C LEU A 237 0.76 -24.79 -7.91
N ALA A 238 0.92 -24.81 -6.58
CA ALA A 238 0.52 -25.97 -5.80
C ALA A 238 -1.02 -26.06 -5.74
N LYS A 239 -1.56 -27.26 -5.50
CA LYS A 239 -3.02 -27.50 -5.44
C LYS A 239 -3.80 -26.50 -4.56
N ALA A 240 -3.27 -26.17 -3.38
CA ALA A 240 -3.89 -25.21 -2.45
C ALA A 240 -3.87 -23.77 -2.99
N GLU A 241 -2.80 -23.39 -3.67
CA GLU A 241 -2.68 -22.08 -4.32
C GLU A 241 -3.63 -22.01 -5.52
N ALA A 242 -3.66 -23.06 -6.35
CA ALA A 242 -4.57 -23.18 -7.48
C ALA A 242 -6.03 -23.03 -7.05
N SER A 243 -6.45 -23.68 -5.95
CA SER A 243 -7.83 -23.60 -5.41
C SER A 243 -8.26 -22.21 -4.94
N SER A 244 -7.31 -21.28 -4.73
CA SER A 244 -7.57 -19.95 -4.19
C SER A 244 -7.01 -18.82 -5.07
N VAL A 245 -6.42 -19.16 -6.22
CA VAL A 245 -5.77 -18.20 -7.09
C VAL A 245 -6.78 -17.21 -7.65
N ARG A 246 -6.44 -15.92 -7.64
CA ARG A 246 -7.19 -14.87 -8.31
C ARG A 246 -6.38 -14.32 -9.46
N ARG A 247 -7.06 -13.62 -10.36
CA ARG A 247 -6.41 -12.92 -11.48
C ARG A 247 -5.27 -12.01 -11.00
N SER A 248 -5.45 -11.25 -9.92
CA SER A 248 -4.38 -10.43 -9.33
C SER A 248 -3.14 -11.23 -8.92
N ASP A 249 -3.34 -12.47 -8.46
CA ASP A 249 -2.26 -13.33 -8.00
C ASP A 249 -1.39 -13.80 -9.18
N VAL A 250 -1.98 -14.03 -10.37
CA VAL A 250 -1.26 -14.37 -11.62
C VAL A 250 -0.29 -13.26 -12.04
N ALA A 251 -0.72 -11.99 -12.00
CA ALA A 251 0.19 -10.87 -12.22
C ALA A 251 1.30 -10.86 -11.18
N MET A 252 0.96 -11.05 -9.91
CA MET A 252 1.96 -11.07 -8.85
C MET A 252 2.98 -12.20 -9.02
N MET A 253 2.63 -13.35 -9.61
CA MET A 253 3.59 -14.42 -9.90
C MET A 253 4.72 -13.95 -10.84
N ALA A 254 4.38 -13.23 -11.91
CA ALA A 254 5.36 -12.67 -12.85
C ALA A 254 6.27 -11.60 -12.23
N LEU A 255 5.83 -11.00 -11.12
CA LEU A 255 6.54 -9.93 -10.42
C LEU A 255 7.21 -10.42 -9.13
N ASN A 256 6.98 -11.67 -8.74
CA ASN A 256 7.46 -12.23 -7.49
C ASN A 256 8.94 -12.59 -7.59
N LEU A 257 9.75 -12.08 -6.66
CA LEU A 257 11.17 -12.41 -6.52
C LEU A 257 11.41 -13.92 -6.37
N ARG A 258 10.48 -14.68 -5.78
CA ARG A 258 10.60 -16.13 -5.68
C ARG A 258 10.70 -16.79 -7.07
N HIS A 259 9.88 -16.36 -8.02
CA HIS A 259 9.93 -16.86 -9.40
C HIS A 259 11.14 -16.32 -10.17
N ALA A 260 11.62 -15.12 -9.82
CA ALA A 260 12.88 -14.60 -10.37
C ALA A 260 14.11 -15.39 -9.90
N TYR A 261 14.12 -15.85 -8.64
CA TYR A 261 15.19 -16.66 -8.07
C TYR A 261 15.09 -18.14 -8.40
N ASP A 262 13.90 -18.63 -8.72
CA ASP A 262 13.72 -19.98 -9.21
C ASP A 262 14.55 -20.14 -10.50
N THR A 263 15.40 -21.17 -10.54
CA THR A 263 16.26 -21.47 -11.69
C THR A 263 15.65 -22.54 -12.58
N SER A 264 14.43 -23.01 -12.26
CA SER A 264 13.69 -23.94 -13.08
C SER A 264 13.45 -23.39 -14.49
N ASN A 265 13.22 -24.34 -15.41
CA ASN A 265 12.79 -24.05 -16.78
C ASN A 265 11.28 -23.86 -16.90
N GLU A 266 10.59 -23.58 -15.80
CA GLU A 266 9.17 -23.22 -15.85
C GLU A 266 9.00 -21.88 -16.58
N ALA A 267 8.04 -21.83 -17.52
CA ALA A 267 7.91 -20.69 -18.43
C ALA A 267 7.64 -19.38 -17.70
N ILE A 268 6.85 -19.41 -16.62
CA ILE A 268 6.60 -18.20 -15.81
C ILE A 268 7.88 -17.72 -15.14
N SER A 269 8.70 -18.62 -14.58
CA SER A 269 9.96 -18.27 -13.92
C SER A 269 10.96 -17.72 -14.94
N GLN A 270 11.04 -18.32 -16.13
CA GLN A 270 11.84 -17.78 -17.24
C GLN A 270 11.38 -16.38 -17.67
N PHE A 271 10.08 -16.19 -17.87
CA PHE A 271 9.49 -14.90 -18.21
C PHE A 271 9.77 -13.85 -17.13
N THR A 272 9.54 -14.18 -15.86
CA THR A 272 9.87 -13.33 -14.71
C THR A 272 11.35 -12.92 -14.76
N ARG A 273 12.28 -13.88 -14.91
CA ARG A 273 13.72 -13.53 -15.03
C ARG A 273 14.00 -12.61 -16.20
N GLY A 274 13.35 -12.84 -17.35
CA GLY A 274 13.41 -11.97 -18.52
C GLY A 274 13.00 -10.53 -18.22
N LEU A 275 11.86 -10.33 -17.53
CA LEU A 275 11.40 -9.01 -17.10
C LEU A 275 12.42 -8.32 -16.18
N TRP A 276 12.98 -9.04 -15.22
CA TRP A 276 13.97 -8.50 -14.29
C TRP A 276 15.29 -8.10 -14.98
N TYR A 277 15.76 -8.88 -15.96
CA TYR A 277 16.92 -8.49 -16.76
C TYR A 277 16.63 -7.29 -17.67
N TRP A 278 15.41 -7.19 -18.18
CA TRP A 278 14.97 -6.02 -18.93
C TRP A 278 14.95 -4.76 -18.07
N GLU A 279 14.31 -4.79 -16.89
CA GLU A 279 14.27 -3.64 -15.97
C GLU A 279 15.67 -3.22 -15.51
N ARG A 280 16.56 -4.20 -15.27
CA ARG A 280 17.98 -3.91 -15.01
C ARG A 280 18.62 -3.15 -16.16
N ALA A 281 18.45 -3.61 -17.40
CA ALA A 281 19.05 -2.98 -18.56
C ALA A 281 18.49 -1.57 -18.81
N GLN A 282 17.17 -1.40 -18.62
CA GLN A 282 16.50 -0.10 -18.69
C GLN A 282 17.03 0.86 -17.64
N THR A 283 17.09 0.42 -16.37
CA THR A 283 17.57 1.25 -15.27
C THR A 283 19.04 1.61 -15.44
N HIS A 284 19.86 0.70 -15.94
CA HIS A 284 21.26 0.96 -16.26
C HIS A 284 21.39 2.05 -17.33
N TYR A 285 20.65 1.92 -18.43
CA TYR A 285 20.63 2.93 -19.50
C TYR A 285 20.18 4.31 -18.98
N ILE A 286 19.06 4.37 -18.26
CA ILE A 286 18.51 5.62 -17.71
C ILE A 286 19.46 6.27 -16.70
N LEU A 287 20.10 5.48 -15.83
CA LEU A 287 21.07 5.97 -14.84
C LEU A 287 22.21 6.72 -15.52
N VAL A 288 22.82 6.12 -16.55
CA VAL A 288 23.94 6.73 -17.28
C VAL A 288 23.47 7.92 -18.09
N GLN A 289 22.33 7.82 -18.77
CA GLN A 289 21.75 8.90 -19.57
C GLN A 289 21.47 10.14 -18.70
N TRP A 290 20.80 9.95 -17.56
CA TRP A 290 20.48 11.04 -16.63
C TRP A 290 21.72 11.70 -16.05
N TYR A 291 22.73 10.91 -15.67
CA TYR A 291 23.97 11.44 -15.12
C TYR A 291 24.75 12.26 -16.16
N LYS A 292 24.87 11.75 -17.40
CA LYS A 292 25.46 12.51 -18.51
C LYS A 292 24.72 13.81 -18.79
N TRP A 293 23.39 13.77 -18.90
CA TRP A 293 22.55 14.96 -19.08
C TRP A 293 22.75 15.99 -17.97
N ARG A 294 22.78 15.55 -16.70
CA ARG A 294 23.02 16.43 -15.56
C ARG A 294 24.40 17.10 -15.65
N LEU A 295 25.45 16.34 -15.96
CA LEU A 295 26.80 16.87 -16.11
C LEU A 295 26.92 17.83 -17.29
N ASP A 296 26.30 17.53 -18.44
CA ASP A 296 26.29 18.41 -19.59
C ASP A 296 25.59 19.75 -19.27
N ASN A 297 24.49 19.73 -18.52
CA ASN A 297 23.86 20.97 -18.03
C ASN A 297 24.77 21.75 -17.07
N GLN A 298 25.43 21.09 -16.11
CA GLN A 298 26.35 21.77 -15.20
C GLN A 298 27.53 22.38 -15.97
N ILE A 299 28.07 21.66 -16.96
CA ILE A 299 29.11 22.17 -17.86
C ILE A 299 28.63 23.44 -18.58
N ASP A 300 27.40 23.44 -19.10
CA ASP A 300 26.85 24.61 -19.76
C ASP A 300 26.56 25.77 -18.80
N GLU A 301 26.17 25.49 -17.55
CA GLU A 301 26.05 26.51 -16.49
C GLU A 301 27.40 27.12 -16.11
N ILE A 302 28.48 26.33 -16.08
CA ILE A 302 29.84 26.84 -15.86
C ILE A 302 30.27 27.74 -17.02
N ARG A 303 30.06 27.31 -18.27
CA ARG A 303 30.33 28.14 -19.46
C ARG A 303 29.59 29.47 -19.43
N GLN A 304 28.35 29.44 -18.94
CA GLN A 304 27.50 30.63 -18.81
C GLN A 304 27.79 31.43 -17.52
N GLY A 305 28.80 31.05 -16.73
CA GLY A 305 29.12 31.70 -15.45
C GLY A 305 27.97 31.69 -14.43
N LYS A 306 26.97 30.83 -14.62
CA LYS A 306 25.84 30.64 -13.70
C LYS A 306 26.22 29.75 -12.52
N LEU A 307 27.11 28.80 -12.78
CA LEU A 307 27.71 27.93 -11.79
C LEU A 307 29.20 28.26 -11.69
N VAL A 308 29.62 28.79 -10.55
CA VAL A 308 31.04 29.01 -10.22
C VAL A 308 31.50 27.82 -9.41
N ILE A 309 32.60 27.19 -9.83
CA ILE A 309 33.15 26.03 -9.11
C ILE A 309 34.14 26.53 -8.06
N ASP A 310 33.71 26.44 -6.81
CA ASP A 310 34.57 26.57 -5.64
C ASP A 310 34.93 25.18 -5.08
N LYS A 311 35.64 25.16 -3.95
CA LYS A 311 36.06 23.93 -3.28
C LYS A 311 34.88 23.07 -2.83
N ASP A 312 33.82 23.67 -2.32
CA ASP A 312 32.68 22.94 -1.76
C ASP A 312 31.81 22.35 -2.88
N GLU A 313 31.57 23.11 -3.95
CA GLU A 313 30.86 22.61 -5.13
C GLU A 313 31.64 21.49 -5.82
N TYR A 314 32.96 21.63 -5.95
CA TYR A 314 33.79 20.54 -6.49
C TYR A 314 33.74 19.28 -5.61
N LEU A 315 33.80 19.40 -4.29
CA LEU A 315 33.66 18.28 -3.37
C LEU A 315 32.26 17.63 -3.46
N SER A 316 31.22 18.45 -3.62
CA SER A 316 29.84 18.00 -3.87
C SER A 316 29.75 17.18 -5.17
N MET A 317 30.29 17.69 -6.27
CA MET A 317 30.37 16.98 -7.55
C MET A 317 31.15 15.66 -7.45
N LYS A 318 32.30 15.67 -6.77
CA LYS A 318 33.11 14.48 -6.51
C LYS A 318 32.36 13.43 -5.69
N GLY A 319 31.62 13.86 -4.67
CA GLY A 319 30.74 12.99 -3.88
C GLY A 319 29.62 12.36 -4.73
N ALA A 320 28.97 13.17 -5.58
CA ALA A 320 27.94 12.69 -6.51
C ALA A 320 28.51 11.70 -7.54
N ALA A 321 29.69 11.98 -8.09
CA ALA A 321 30.39 11.07 -9.00
C ALA A 321 30.76 9.74 -8.31
N GLY A 322 31.25 9.78 -7.08
CA GLY A 322 31.55 8.58 -6.30
C GLY A 322 30.30 7.74 -5.96
N LEU A 323 29.15 8.37 -5.75
CA LEU A 323 27.86 7.67 -5.61
C LEU A 323 27.40 7.05 -6.94
N PHE A 324 27.54 7.78 -8.04
CA PHE A 324 27.23 7.28 -9.38
C PHE A 324 28.09 6.06 -9.74
N GLN A 325 29.41 6.14 -9.54
CA GLN A 325 30.35 5.04 -9.84
C GLN A 325 30.04 3.77 -9.04
N ARG A 326 29.68 3.90 -7.76
CA ARG A 326 29.23 2.76 -6.95
C ARG A 326 27.98 2.09 -7.53
N LYS A 327 27.01 2.87 -7.98
CA LYS A 327 25.80 2.34 -8.62
C LYS A 327 26.12 1.69 -9.97
N LEU A 328 26.91 2.37 -10.81
CA LEU A 328 27.34 1.87 -12.11
C LEU A 328 28.03 0.51 -11.98
N SER A 329 28.99 0.39 -11.06
CA SER A 329 29.71 -0.87 -10.79
C SER A 329 28.76 -2.01 -10.42
N ALA A 330 27.70 -1.74 -9.63
CA ALA A 330 26.72 -2.75 -9.29
C ALA A 330 25.92 -3.24 -10.52
N PHE A 331 25.57 -2.32 -11.43
CA PHE A 331 24.90 -2.68 -12.69
C PHE A 331 25.83 -3.46 -13.63
N GLU A 332 27.11 -3.13 -13.71
CA GLU A 332 28.10 -3.86 -14.52
C GLU A 332 28.32 -5.28 -13.98
N VAL A 333 28.48 -5.43 -12.66
CA VAL A 333 28.60 -6.75 -11.99
C VAL A 333 27.34 -7.59 -12.19
N ALA A 334 26.16 -6.95 -12.14
CA ALA A 334 24.91 -7.62 -12.44
C ALA A 334 24.81 -8.02 -13.92
N ALA A 335 25.24 -7.15 -14.84
CA ALA A 335 25.24 -7.40 -16.28
C ALA A 335 26.13 -8.59 -16.69
N ALA A 336 27.28 -8.72 -16.03
CA ALA A 336 28.23 -9.81 -16.25
C ALA A 336 27.82 -11.15 -15.59
N SER A 337 26.68 -11.22 -14.89
CA SER A 337 26.27 -12.39 -14.13
C SER A 337 24.85 -12.84 -14.47
N SER A 338 24.63 -14.15 -14.48
CA SER A 338 23.29 -14.75 -14.52
C SER A 338 22.62 -14.79 -13.15
N ASP A 339 23.35 -14.51 -12.06
CA ASP A 339 22.79 -14.51 -10.70
C ASP A 339 21.78 -13.37 -10.52
N MET A 340 20.51 -13.74 -10.36
CA MET A 340 19.41 -12.80 -10.17
C MET A 340 19.59 -11.94 -8.91
N ARG A 341 20.29 -12.42 -7.88
CA ARG A 341 20.52 -11.64 -6.65
C ARG A 341 21.31 -10.36 -6.94
N LYS A 342 22.31 -10.43 -7.82
CA LYS A 342 23.10 -9.26 -8.24
C LYS A 342 22.24 -8.25 -9.00
N THR A 343 21.33 -8.73 -9.85
CA THR A 343 20.36 -7.89 -10.55
C THR A 343 19.45 -7.15 -9.57
N VAL A 344 18.91 -7.85 -8.57
CA VAL A 344 18.05 -7.25 -7.54
C VAL A 344 18.81 -6.23 -6.70
N VAL A 345 20.05 -6.54 -6.29
CA VAL A 345 20.90 -5.60 -5.53
C VAL A 345 21.21 -4.34 -6.35
N ALA A 346 21.55 -4.46 -7.64
CA ALA A 346 21.81 -3.31 -8.50
C ALA A 346 20.57 -2.40 -8.63
N LEU A 347 19.40 -3.00 -8.82
CA LEU A 347 18.13 -2.26 -8.89
C LEU A 347 17.81 -1.55 -7.56
N GLN A 348 17.99 -2.24 -6.42
CA GLN A 348 17.79 -1.67 -5.07
C GLN A 348 18.64 -0.43 -4.79
N LEU A 349 19.88 -0.38 -5.30
CA LEU A 349 20.76 0.78 -5.13
C LEU A 349 20.27 2.02 -5.87
N GLN A 350 19.49 1.87 -6.95
CA GLN A 350 19.06 3.00 -7.77
C GLN A 350 17.65 3.51 -7.44
N LEU A 351 16.78 2.66 -6.91
CA LEU A 351 15.34 2.92 -6.87
C LEU A 351 14.73 2.96 -5.45
N PRO A 352 15.32 3.63 -4.44
CA PRO A 352 14.73 3.64 -3.09
C PRO A 352 13.28 4.17 -3.05
N THR A 353 12.83 4.92 -4.07
CA THR A 353 11.49 5.48 -4.19
C THR A 353 10.51 4.70 -5.09
N ARG A 354 10.96 3.89 -6.07
CA ARG A 354 10.07 2.91 -6.75
C ARG A 354 9.86 1.64 -5.92
N PHE A 355 10.75 1.37 -4.96
CA PHE A 355 10.56 0.39 -3.89
C PHE A 355 9.75 0.99 -2.73
N TYR A 356 8.67 1.71 -3.02
CA TYR A 356 7.78 2.15 -1.96
C TYR A 356 7.09 0.93 -1.37
N ARG A 357 7.32 0.70 -0.08
CA ARG A 357 6.61 -0.31 0.69
C ARG A 357 5.20 0.22 0.93
N GLY A 358 4.27 -0.13 0.04
CA GLY A 358 2.85 0.16 0.24
C GLY A 358 2.40 -0.44 1.59
N PRO A 359 1.74 0.33 2.47
CA PRO A 359 1.21 -0.21 3.71
C PRO A 359 0.16 -1.29 3.35
N GLY A 360 0.36 -2.51 3.82
CA GLY A 360 -0.64 -3.58 3.72
C GLY A 360 -0.39 -4.73 2.73
N THR A 361 0.68 -4.75 1.95
CA THR A 361 1.07 -5.96 1.18
C THR A 361 2.48 -6.39 1.57
N GLY A 362 2.63 -7.58 2.13
CA GLY A 362 3.94 -8.10 2.59
C GLY A 362 4.96 -8.38 1.47
N GLY A 363 4.82 -7.78 0.29
CA GLY A 363 5.74 -7.86 -0.85
C GLY A 363 6.18 -6.47 -1.28
N MET A 364 7.37 -6.36 -1.88
CA MET A 364 7.74 -5.15 -2.62
C MET A 364 6.69 -4.92 -3.72
N GLN A 365 5.87 -3.87 -3.59
CA GLN A 365 5.06 -3.40 -4.72
C GLN A 365 5.98 -2.60 -5.61
N PHE A 366 6.45 -3.26 -6.64
CA PHE A 366 7.06 -2.61 -7.78
C PHE A 366 5.99 -1.79 -8.49
N SER A 367 6.22 -0.49 -8.69
CA SER A 367 5.52 0.23 -9.75
C SER A 367 6.13 -0.21 -11.10
N TRP A 368 5.95 -1.47 -11.49
CA TRP A 368 6.15 -1.83 -12.90
C TRP A 368 5.23 -0.92 -13.71
N LEU A 369 5.74 -0.33 -14.78
CA LEU A 369 4.87 0.38 -15.71
C LEU A 369 3.85 -0.66 -16.21
N ALA A 370 2.57 -0.28 -16.33
CA ALA A 370 1.52 -1.19 -16.82
C ALA A 370 1.90 -1.87 -18.16
N GLU A 371 2.82 -1.26 -18.91
CA GLU A 371 3.43 -1.77 -20.14
C GLU A 371 4.31 -3.03 -19.94
N GLU A 372 4.98 -3.21 -18.80
CA GLU A 372 5.93 -4.31 -18.58
C GLU A 372 5.23 -5.64 -18.30
N VAL A 373 4.06 -5.60 -17.66
CA VAL A 373 3.21 -6.77 -17.39
C VAL A 373 2.20 -7.02 -18.50
N HIS A 374 2.08 -6.10 -19.46
CA HIS A 374 1.17 -6.24 -20.59
C HIS A 374 1.39 -7.53 -21.41
N PRO A 375 2.64 -7.94 -21.73
CA PRO A 375 2.87 -9.18 -22.47
C PRO A 375 2.40 -10.44 -21.72
N LEU A 376 2.45 -10.43 -20.38
CA LEU A 376 1.87 -11.50 -19.57
C LEU A 376 0.36 -11.58 -19.80
N TRP A 377 -0.32 -10.45 -19.73
CA TRP A 377 -1.77 -10.40 -19.89
C TRP A 377 -2.22 -10.76 -21.29
N GLU A 378 -1.46 -10.37 -22.32
CA GLU A 378 -1.70 -10.84 -23.68
C GLU A 378 -1.53 -12.35 -23.79
N ALA A 379 -0.50 -12.93 -23.15
CA ALA A 379 -0.28 -14.37 -23.14
C ALA A 379 -1.43 -15.11 -22.43
N ILE A 380 -1.85 -14.64 -21.25
CA ILE A 380 -2.99 -15.21 -20.51
C ILE A 380 -4.29 -15.06 -21.30
N ALA A 381 -4.55 -13.90 -21.92
CA ALA A 381 -5.74 -13.68 -22.73
C ALA A 381 -5.78 -14.61 -23.96
N LYS A 382 -4.63 -14.93 -24.58
CA LYS A 382 -4.57 -15.94 -25.65
C LYS A 382 -5.00 -17.33 -25.14
N VAL A 383 -4.63 -17.69 -23.92
CA VAL A 383 -5.04 -18.96 -23.30
C VAL A 383 -6.52 -18.93 -22.92
N ASP A 384 -7.02 -17.84 -22.33
CA ASP A 384 -8.45 -17.65 -22.03
C ASP A 384 -9.30 -17.80 -23.30
N ALA A 385 -8.86 -17.22 -24.42
CA ALA A 385 -9.52 -17.37 -25.71
C ALA A 385 -9.53 -18.83 -26.20
N ARG A 386 -8.42 -19.56 -26.03
CA ARG A 386 -8.35 -21.00 -26.36
C ARG A 386 -9.32 -21.82 -25.49
N ILE A 387 -9.34 -21.57 -24.18
CA ILE A 387 -10.28 -22.22 -23.24
C ILE A 387 -11.73 -21.95 -23.65
N THR A 388 -12.08 -20.69 -23.89
CA THR A 388 -13.44 -20.29 -24.29
C THR A 388 -13.88 -20.93 -25.61
N SER A 389 -12.95 -21.09 -26.56
CA SER A 389 -13.22 -21.73 -27.86
C SER A 389 -13.23 -23.26 -27.81
N ALA A 390 -12.68 -23.86 -26.76
CA ALA A 390 -12.59 -25.30 -26.62
C ALA A 390 -13.95 -25.91 -26.25
N GLY A 391 -14.22 -27.12 -26.73
CA GLY A 391 -15.44 -27.83 -26.36
C GLY A 391 -15.44 -28.18 -24.86
N LYS A 392 -16.62 -28.36 -24.26
CA LYS A 392 -16.73 -28.74 -22.83
C LYS A 392 -15.88 -29.97 -22.48
N PHE A 393 -15.85 -30.97 -23.36
CA PHE A 393 -15.03 -32.17 -23.17
C PHE A 393 -13.54 -31.87 -23.22
N ASP A 394 -13.08 -31.01 -24.13
CA ASP A 394 -11.68 -30.59 -24.21
C ASP A 394 -11.25 -29.82 -22.97
N CYS A 395 -12.12 -28.95 -22.43
CA CYS A 395 -11.88 -28.23 -21.18
C CYS A 395 -11.77 -29.19 -19.98
N ILE A 396 -12.65 -30.19 -19.87
CA ILE A 396 -12.56 -31.21 -18.83
C ILE A 396 -11.24 -31.99 -18.94
N TRP A 397 -10.89 -32.44 -20.15
CA TRP A 397 -9.63 -33.14 -20.39
C TRP A 397 -8.42 -32.26 -20.04
N ARG A 398 -8.47 -30.99 -20.43
CA ARG A 398 -7.44 -30.00 -20.13
C ARG A 398 -7.24 -29.83 -18.63
N ALA A 399 -8.32 -29.78 -17.85
CA ALA A 399 -8.24 -29.69 -16.40
C ALA A 399 -7.57 -30.93 -15.75
N LEU A 400 -7.83 -32.13 -16.29
CA LEU A 400 -7.15 -33.37 -15.86
C LEU A 400 -5.65 -33.34 -16.21
N VAL A 401 -5.30 -32.87 -17.40
CA VAL A 401 -3.90 -32.72 -17.83
C VAL A 401 -3.17 -31.71 -16.94
N TRP A 402 -3.80 -30.58 -16.60
CA TRP A 402 -3.21 -29.58 -15.69
C TRP A 402 -3.02 -30.16 -14.29
N ALA A 403 -4.02 -30.86 -13.77
CA ALA A 403 -3.93 -31.54 -12.47
C ALA A 403 -2.77 -32.55 -12.42
N GLU A 404 -2.53 -33.33 -13.47
CA GLU A 404 -1.37 -34.24 -13.54
C GLU A 404 -0.06 -33.47 -13.71
N ALA A 405 0.00 -32.51 -14.65
CA ALA A 405 1.22 -31.76 -14.94
C ALA A 405 1.74 -30.94 -13.75
N ARG A 406 0.85 -30.62 -12.80
CA ARG A 406 1.12 -29.87 -11.57
C ARG A 406 1.06 -30.73 -10.31
N ASP A 407 0.96 -32.05 -10.44
CA ASP A 407 1.00 -33.03 -9.35
C ASP A 407 -0.09 -32.78 -8.27
N TYR A 408 -1.32 -32.47 -8.72
CA TYR A 408 -2.46 -32.25 -7.83
C TYR A 408 -3.10 -33.55 -7.34
N PHE A 409 -2.92 -34.63 -8.12
CA PHE A 409 -3.48 -35.92 -7.79
C PHE A 409 -2.72 -36.56 -6.62
N ALA A 410 -3.46 -37.10 -5.65
CA ALA A 410 -2.91 -38.11 -4.76
C ALA A 410 -2.70 -39.42 -5.56
N ALA A 411 -1.95 -40.39 -4.99
CA ALA A 411 -1.64 -41.65 -5.66
C ALA A 411 -2.87 -42.35 -6.29
N ALA A 412 -4.00 -42.40 -5.58
CA ALA A 412 -5.25 -42.96 -6.10
C ALA A 412 -5.83 -42.17 -7.29
N GLY A 413 -5.78 -40.83 -7.24
CA GLY A 413 -6.23 -39.99 -8.35
C GLY A 413 -5.35 -40.13 -9.59
N LYS A 414 -4.05 -40.41 -9.40
CA LYS A 414 -3.12 -40.66 -10.49
C LYS A 414 -3.42 -41.98 -11.20
N GLU A 415 -3.76 -43.03 -10.45
CA GLU A 415 -4.21 -44.31 -11.02
C GLU A 415 -5.48 -44.13 -11.86
N VAL A 416 -6.43 -43.34 -11.36
CA VAL A 416 -7.64 -42.97 -12.11
C VAL A 416 -7.30 -42.18 -13.38
N TYR A 417 -6.41 -41.20 -13.29
CA TYR A 417 -5.97 -40.42 -14.45
C TYR A 417 -5.32 -41.29 -15.53
N GLU A 418 -4.39 -42.18 -15.15
CA GLU A 418 -3.73 -43.10 -16.09
C GLU A 418 -4.74 -44.08 -16.72
N ALA A 419 -5.71 -44.57 -15.96
CA ALA A 419 -6.78 -45.42 -16.49
C ALA A 419 -7.72 -44.67 -17.46
N ILE A 420 -7.90 -43.36 -17.24
CA ILE A 420 -8.76 -42.50 -18.06
C ILE A 420 -8.05 -42.06 -19.35
N LYS A 421 -6.75 -41.78 -19.30
CA LYS A 421 -6.02 -41.07 -20.35
C LYS A 421 -6.19 -41.67 -21.75
N ASP A 422 -6.23 -42.99 -21.86
CA ASP A 422 -6.34 -43.68 -23.15
C ASP A 422 -7.79 -43.86 -23.65
N ASN A 423 -8.80 -43.62 -22.80
CA ASN A 423 -10.23 -43.81 -23.13
C ASN A 423 -11.14 -42.66 -22.64
N TRP A 424 -10.55 -41.47 -22.43
CA TRP A 424 -11.17 -40.39 -21.66
C TRP A 424 -12.50 -39.90 -22.24
N LEU A 425 -12.62 -39.82 -23.58
CA LEU A 425 -13.85 -39.38 -24.25
C LEU A 425 -15.03 -40.29 -23.93
N LYS A 426 -14.83 -41.61 -23.92
CA LYS A 426 -15.87 -42.59 -23.59
C LYS A 426 -16.27 -42.49 -22.12
N MET A 427 -15.29 -42.31 -21.25
CA MET A 427 -15.50 -42.23 -19.81
C MET A 427 -16.20 -40.96 -19.36
N ILE A 428 -15.70 -39.80 -19.80
CA ILE A 428 -16.29 -38.51 -19.48
C ILE A 428 -17.67 -38.44 -20.12
N GLY A 429 -17.85 -38.97 -21.33
CA GLY A 429 -19.17 -39.16 -21.94
C GLY A 429 -20.13 -39.97 -21.06
N THR A 430 -19.68 -41.10 -20.50
CA THR A 430 -20.49 -41.94 -19.59
C THR A 430 -20.77 -41.24 -18.26
N MET A 431 -19.79 -40.59 -17.63
CA MET A 431 -20.01 -39.84 -16.38
C MET A 431 -20.95 -38.65 -16.60
N VAL A 432 -20.78 -37.89 -17.68
CA VAL A 432 -21.69 -36.80 -18.03
C VAL A 432 -23.08 -37.34 -18.35
N ALA A 433 -23.20 -38.49 -19.01
CA ALA A 433 -24.50 -39.12 -19.26
C ALA A 433 -25.20 -39.56 -17.95
N ILE A 434 -24.47 -40.07 -16.96
CA ILE A 434 -24.98 -40.39 -15.63
C ILE A 434 -25.49 -39.12 -14.92
N LEU A 435 -24.76 -38.01 -15.01
CA LEU A 435 -25.12 -36.72 -14.41
C LEU A 435 -26.31 -36.04 -15.11
N VAL A 436 -26.36 -36.09 -16.45
CA VAL A 436 -27.51 -35.61 -17.23
C VAL A 436 -28.74 -36.45 -16.92
N ALA A 437 -28.57 -37.76 -16.73
CA ALA A 437 -29.65 -38.62 -16.29
C ALA A 437 -30.19 -38.25 -14.90
N GLN A 438 -29.34 -37.77 -14.00
CA GLN A 438 -29.76 -37.24 -12.69
C GLN A 438 -30.52 -35.91 -12.78
N ALA A 439 -30.34 -35.12 -13.84
CA ALA A 439 -31.05 -33.85 -14.03
C ALA A 439 -32.51 -34.03 -14.53
N ILE A 440 -32.91 -35.23 -14.96
CA ILE A 440 -34.25 -35.52 -15.46
C ILE A 440 -35.14 -36.02 -14.29
N PRO A 441 -36.26 -35.34 -13.97
CA PRO A 441 -37.17 -35.77 -12.91
C PRO A 441 -37.66 -37.21 -13.10
N GLY A 442 -37.41 -38.07 -12.10
CA GLY A 442 -37.74 -39.52 -12.12
C GLY A 442 -36.57 -40.44 -12.50
N LEU A 443 -35.66 -39.99 -13.35
CA LEU A 443 -34.44 -40.75 -13.70
C LEU A 443 -33.35 -40.58 -12.63
N ASN A 444 -33.34 -39.45 -11.93
CA ASN A 444 -32.49 -39.19 -10.75
C ASN A 444 -32.60 -40.29 -9.68
N VAL A 445 -33.83 -40.71 -9.35
CA VAL A 445 -34.09 -41.73 -8.33
C VAL A 445 -33.49 -43.09 -8.73
N ALA A 446 -33.52 -43.45 -10.01
CA ALA A 446 -32.96 -44.70 -10.50
C ALA A 446 -31.42 -44.69 -10.51
N VAL A 447 -30.81 -43.57 -10.91
CA VAL A 447 -29.35 -43.39 -10.87
C VAL A 447 -28.85 -43.44 -9.44
N ASP A 448 -29.48 -42.66 -8.55
CA ASP A 448 -29.13 -42.56 -7.14
C ASP A 448 -29.27 -43.92 -6.45
N LEU A 449 -30.31 -44.70 -6.79
CA LEU A 449 -30.50 -46.05 -6.27
C LEU A 449 -29.38 -47.00 -6.72
N VAL A 450 -28.94 -46.95 -7.99
CA VAL A 450 -27.84 -47.81 -8.47
C VAL A 450 -26.50 -47.42 -7.85
N LEU A 451 -26.23 -46.12 -7.70
CA LEU A 451 -25.06 -45.63 -6.98
C LEU A 451 -25.12 -46.05 -5.51
N ALA A 452 -26.29 -45.95 -4.86
CA ALA A 452 -26.50 -46.41 -3.48
C ALA A 452 -26.30 -47.93 -3.31
N ILE A 453 -26.76 -48.74 -4.27
CA ILE A 453 -26.62 -50.20 -4.22
C ILE A 453 -25.16 -50.62 -4.38
N LYS A 454 -24.40 -49.96 -5.27
CA LYS A 454 -23.02 -50.36 -5.58
C LYS A 454 -21.98 -49.76 -4.65
N PHE A 455 -22.18 -48.52 -4.22
CA PHE A 455 -21.18 -47.72 -3.52
C PHE A 455 -21.70 -47.17 -2.18
N GLY A 456 -22.94 -47.50 -1.78
CA GLY A 456 -23.56 -46.94 -0.59
C GLY A 456 -24.08 -45.51 -0.82
N LEU A 457 -24.77 -44.95 0.19
CA LEU A 457 -25.31 -43.58 0.12
C LEU A 457 -24.20 -42.52 -0.07
N ASP A 458 -22.99 -42.79 0.44
CA ASP A 458 -21.81 -41.94 0.23
C ASP A 458 -21.40 -41.88 -1.26
N GLY A 459 -21.74 -42.90 -2.05
CA GLY A 459 -21.48 -42.96 -3.48
C GLY A 459 -22.31 -41.97 -4.29
N ILE A 460 -23.50 -41.61 -3.82
CA ILE A 460 -24.33 -40.58 -4.44
C ILE A 460 -23.65 -39.21 -4.28
N GLN A 461 -23.21 -38.88 -3.07
CA GLN A 461 -22.53 -37.61 -2.79
C GLN A 461 -21.20 -37.51 -3.56
N ALA A 462 -20.42 -38.60 -3.59
CA ALA A 462 -19.20 -38.69 -4.38
C ALA A 462 -19.46 -38.47 -5.89
N ALA A 463 -20.54 -39.02 -6.45
CA ALA A 463 -20.92 -38.78 -7.84
C ALA A 463 -21.36 -37.33 -8.10
N PHE A 464 -22.10 -36.71 -7.17
CA PHE A 464 -22.45 -35.29 -7.26
C PHE A 464 -21.22 -34.38 -7.20
N ASP A 465 -20.25 -34.67 -6.33
CA ASP A 465 -19.03 -33.89 -6.19
C ASP A 465 -18.15 -33.99 -7.45
N VAL A 466 -18.01 -35.19 -8.01
CA VAL A 466 -17.36 -35.41 -9.32
C VAL A 466 -18.11 -34.66 -10.42
N GLY A 467 -19.44 -34.72 -10.46
CA GLY A 467 -20.22 -34.04 -11.47
C GLY A 467 -20.16 -32.52 -11.40
N GLY A 468 -20.14 -31.97 -10.18
CA GLY A 468 -19.89 -30.55 -9.94
C GLY A 468 -18.52 -30.14 -10.48
N ALA A 469 -17.47 -30.91 -10.17
CA ALA A 469 -16.12 -30.63 -10.64
C ALA A 469 -15.98 -30.73 -12.18
N LEU A 470 -16.63 -31.71 -12.82
CA LEU A 470 -16.67 -31.85 -14.28
C LEU A 470 -17.43 -30.68 -14.93
N LYS A 471 -18.53 -30.24 -14.32
CA LYS A 471 -19.30 -29.09 -14.80
C LYS A 471 -18.48 -27.80 -14.71
N ASP A 472 -17.77 -27.59 -13.61
CA ASP A 472 -16.90 -26.43 -13.43
C ASP A 472 -15.77 -26.43 -14.47
N ALA A 473 -15.12 -27.59 -14.69
CA ALA A 473 -14.07 -27.72 -15.70
C ALA A 473 -14.61 -27.47 -17.12
N GLY A 474 -15.75 -28.07 -17.48
CA GLY A 474 -16.38 -27.86 -18.78
C GLY A 474 -17.00 -26.48 -18.98
N GLY A 475 -17.15 -25.69 -17.91
CA GLY A 475 -17.70 -24.33 -17.93
C GLY A 475 -16.66 -23.23 -17.73
N ALA A 476 -15.39 -23.57 -17.49
CA ALA A 476 -14.30 -22.62 -17.33
C ALA A 476 -14.08 -21.84 -18.63
N ASN A 477 -13.92 -20.52 -18.54
CA ASN A 477 -13.64 -19.61 -19.65
C ASN A 477 -12.30 -18.89 -19.48
N THR A 478 -11.69 -19.01 -18.31
CA THR A 478 -10.40 -18.37 -17.99
C THR A 478 -9.41 -19.36 -17.42
N VAL A 479 -8.11 -19.03 -17.51
CA VAL A 479 -7.02 -19.78 -16.88
C VAL A 479 -7.28 -19.96 -15.38
N VAL A 480 -7.74 -18.92 -14.69
CA VAL A 480 -8.02 -18.97 -13.24
C VAL A 480 -9.14 -19.97 -12.92
N GLU A 481 -10.25 -19.93 -13.66
CA GLU A 481 -11.34 -20.90 -13.48
C GLU A 481 -10.90 -22.33 -13.81
N MET A 482 -10.05 -22.50 -14.83
CA MET A 482 -9.48 -23.79 -15.19
C MET A 482 -8.54 -24.33 -14.09
N GLU A 483 -7.75 -23.49 -13.43
CA GLU A 483 -6.95 -23.88 -12.26
C GLU A 483 -7.83 -24.33 -11.09
N HIS A 484 -8.89 -23.58 -10.77
CA HIS A 484 -9.86 -23.95 -9.74
C HIS A 484 -10.50 -25.31 -10.06
N ALA A 485 -10.93 -25.49 -11.30
CA ALA A 485 -11.56 -26.72 -11.75
C ALA A 485 -10.58 -27.91 -11.71
N SER A 486 -9.32 -27.71 -12.11
CA SER A 486 -8.26 -28.73 -12.07
C SER A 486 -7.99 -29.17 -10.63
N ALA A 487 -7.83 -28.21 -9.71
CA ALA A 487 -7.60 -28.50 -8.30
C ALA A 487 -8.81 -29.17 -7.64
N ARG A 488 -10.04 -28.78 -8.01
CA ARG A 488 -11.28 -29.42 -7.54
C ARG A 488 -11.40 -30.85 -8.07
N LEU A 489 -11.17 -31.07 -9.36
CA LEU A 489 -11.17 -32.41 -9.98
C LEU A 489 -10.17 -33.34 -9.28
N ALA A 490 -8.95 -32.86 -9.03
CA ALA A 490 -7.94 -33.62 -8.30
C ALA A 490 -8.31 -33.89 -6.83
N SER A 491 -9.18 -33.07 -6.24
CA SER A 491 -9.67 -33.25 -4.86
C SER A 491 -10.81 -34.25 -4.78
N VAL A 492 -11.67 -34.29 -5.78
CA VAL A 492 -12.82 -35.22 -5.79
C VAL A 492 -12.44 -36.58 -6.35
N LEU A 493 -11.42 -36.71 -7.21
CA LEU A 493 -10.97 -37.98 -7.76
C LEU A 493 -10.08 -38.78 -6.78
N VAL A 494 -10.59 -39.04 -5.58
CA VAL A 494 -9.96 -39.89 -4.56
C VAL A 494 -11.00 -40.78 -3.87
N GLY A 495 -10.58 -41.93 -3.34
CA GLY A 495 -11.44 -42.86 -2.60
C GLY A 495 -12.64 -43.35 -3.42
N LEU A 496 -13.86 -43.26 -2.86
CA LEU A 496 -15.07 -43.79 -3.48
C LEU A 496 -15.40 -43.14 -4.84
N ALA A 497 -15.04 -41.87 -5.03
CA ALA A 497 -15.21 -41.17 -6.30
C ALA A 497 -14.21 -41.66 -7.37
N ALA A 498 -13.00 -42.04 -6.96
CA ALA A 498 -12.04 -42.73 -7.82
C ALA A 498 -12.58 -44.10 -8.25
N ASP A 499 -13.17 -44.86 -7.32
CA ASP A 499 -13.80 -46.14 -7.62
C ASP A 499 -14.99 -46.01 -8.57
N ILE A 500 -15.83 -44.97 -8.40
CA ILE A 500 -16.95 -44.67 -9.31
C ILE A 500 -16.43 -44.28 -10.69
N ALA A 501 -15.36 -43.49 -10.78
CA ALA A 501 -14.74 -43.11 -12.04
C ALA A 501 -14.13 -44.33 -12.75
N LEU A 502 -13.38 -45.18 -12.05
CA LEU A 502 -12.84 -46.45 -12.57
C LEU A 502 -13.96 -47.43 -12.95
N TRP A 503 -15.04 -47.46 -12.18
CA TRP A 503 -16.22 -48.25 -12.51
C TRP A 503 -16.88 -47.76 -13.80
N ALA A 504 -17.02 -46.45 -13.99
CA ALA A 504 -17.46 -45.88 -15.26
C ALA A 504 -16.47 -46.17 -16.40
N ALA A 505 -15.16 -46.28 -16.11
CA ALA A 505 -14.11 -46.67 -17.06
C ALA A 505 -14.32 -48.04 -17.66
N THR A 506 -14.62 -48.99 -16.79
CA THR A 506 -14.75 -50.41 -17.13
C THR A 506 -16.07 -50.72 -17.86
N TRP A 507 -16.99 -49.75 -17.97
CA TRP A 507 -18.28 -49.90 -18.64
C TRP A 507 -18.20 -49.43 -20.09
N GLY A 508 -18.02 -50.38 -21.01
CA GLY A 508 -18.25 -50.14 -22.43
C GLY A 508 -19.72 -49.76 -22.71
N THR A 509 -19.95 -48.99 -23.77
CA THR A 509 -21.26 -48.45 -24.20
C THR A 509 -22.38 -49.49 -24.29
N THR A 510 -22.06 -50.77 -24.51
CA THR A 510 -23.02 -51.89 -24.60
C THR A 510 -23.60 -52.34 -23.26
N LYS A 511 -22.88 -52.24 -22.13
CA LYS A 511 -23.44 -52.56 -20.80
C LYS A 511 -24.37 -51.46 -20.28
N VAL A 512 -24.04 -50.20 -20.56
CA VAL A 512 -24.86 -49.03 -20.21
C VAL A 512 -26.26 -49.11 -20.83
N ALA A 513 -26.36 -49.55 -22.10
CA ALA A 513 -27.65 -49.71 -22.77
C ALA A 513 -28.56 -50.77 -22.10
N LYS A 514 -27.99 -51.88 -21.62
CA LYS A 514 -28.75 -52.96 -20.96
C LYS A 514 -29.28 -52.51 -19.59
N GLU A 515 -28.50 -51.73 -18.86
CA GLU A 515 -28.88 -51.19 -17.54
C GLU A 515 -29.82 -49.99 -17.66
N LEU A 516 -29.72 -49.17 -18.72
CA LEU A 516 -30.73 -48.15 -19.07
C LEU A 516 -32.13 -48.74 -19.26
N VAL A 517 -32.24 -49.96 -19.77
CA VAL A 517 -33.53 -50.68 -19.86
C VAL A 517 -34.07 -51.02 -18.48
N GLN A 518 -33.22 -51.43 -17.53
CA GLN A 518 -33.60 -51.64 -16.13
C GLN A 518 -34.02 -50.31 -15.47
N TRP A 519 -33.33 -49.21 -15.77
CA TRP A 519 -33.68 -47.89 -15.25
C TRP A 519 -35.07 -47.41 -15.68
N ARG A 520 -35.44 -47.64 -16.94
CA ARG A 520 -36.81 -47.36 -17.43
C ARG A 520 -37.88 -48.23 -16.75
N LYS A 521 -37.51 -49.40 -16.21
CA LYS A 521 -38.44 -50.23 -15.42
C LYS A 521 -38.60 -49.67 -14.00
N VAL A 522 -37.50 -49.27 -13.36
CA VAL A 522 -37.53 -48.61 -12.03
C VAL A 522 -38.26 -47.27 -12.10
N GLU A 523 -38.06 -46.47 -13.16
CA GLU A 523 -38.78 -45.21 -13.37
C GLU A 523 -40.29 -45.41 -13.47
N ARG A 524 -40.73 -46.42 -14.23
CA ARG A 524 -42.15 -46.78 -14.34
C ARG A 524 -42.71 -47.20 -12.98
N PHE A 525 -41.96 -47.98 -12.21
CA PHE A 525 -42.33 -48.38 -10.86
C PHE A 525 -42.51 -47.17 -9.93
N VAL A 526 -41.53 -46.26 -9.88
CA VAL A 526 -41.62 -45.05 -9.04
C VAL A 526 -42.77 -44.13 -9.49
N LYS A 527 -42.99 -43.96 -10.80
CA LYS A 527 -44.15 -43.21 -11.33
C LYS A 527 -45.49 -43.86 -10.95
N GLN A 528 -45.56 -45.18 -10.91
CA GLN A 528 -46.77 -45.93 -10.61
C GLN A 528 -47.11 -45.93 -9.10
N TYR A 529 -46.11 -45.99 -8.23
CA TYR A 529 -46.32 -46.12 -6.77
C TYR A 529 -46.02 -44.86 -5.96
N GLY A 530 -45.54 -43.80 -6.61
CA GLY A 530 -45.16 -42.53 -5.98
C GLY A 530 -43.81 -42.60 -5.28
N ASP A 531 -43.12 -41.46 -5.19
CA ASP A 531 -41.82 -41.31 -4.54
C ASP A 531 -41.96 -41.20 -3.01
N SER A 532 -42.39 -42.30 -2.37
CA SER A 532 -42.56 -42.39 -0.92
C SER A 532 -41.38 -43.11 -0.27
N ALA A 533 -41.15 -42.89 1.03
CA ALA A 533 -40.13 -43.61 1.79
C ALA A 533 -40.32 -45.13 1.73
N GLU A 534 -41.56 -45.60 1.65
CA GLU A 534 -41.94 -47.00 1.48
C GLU A 534 -41.47 -47.55 0.11
N THR A 535 -41.77 -46.83 -0.97
CA THR A 535 -41.35 -47.20 -2.34
C THR A 535 -39.83 -47.29 -2.44
N ARG A 536 -39.10 -46.37 -1.80
CA ARG A 536 -37.62 -46.35 -1.76
C ARG A 536 -37.04 -47.52 -0.95
N GLU A 537 -37.61 -47.83 0.21
CA GLU A 537 -37.18 -48.94 1.07
C GLU A 537 -37.32 -50.29 0.34
N VAL A 538 -38.43 -50.48 -0.37
CA VAL A 538 -38.73 -51.71 -1.08
C VAL A 538 -37.83 -51.88 -2.31
N LEU A 539 -37.56 -50.80 -3.05
CA LEU A 539 -36.58 -50.81 -4.15
C LEU A 539 -35.16 -51.12 -3.68
N LEU A 540 -34.74 -50.60 -2.52
CA LEU A 540 -33.45 -50.94 -1.91
C LEU A 540 -33.37 -52.42 -1.54
N LYS A 541 -34.42 -52.98 -0.93
CA LYS A 541 -34.50 -54.40 -0.58
C LYS A 541 -34.45 -55.30 -1.82
N ALA A 542 -35.09 -54.89 -2.90
CA ALA A 542 -35.08 -55.58 -4.19
C ALA A 542 -33.81 -55.35 -5.03
N LYS A 543 -32.79 -54.67 -4.48
CA LYS A 543 -31.54 -54.31 -5.19
C LYS A 543 -31.80 -53.66 -6.56
N GLY A 544 -32.82 -52.81 -6.65
CA GLY A 544 -33.17 -52.07 -7.87
C GLY A 544 -33.93 -52.89 -8.93
N ASN A 545 -34.33 -54.13 -8.65
CA ASN A 545 -35.22 -54.88 -9.53
C ASN A 545 -36.68 -54.43 -9.33
N ALA A 546 -37.25 -53.74 -10.32
CA ALA A 546 -38.61 -53.20 -10.24
C ALA A 546 -39.70 -54.28 -10.05
N GLU A 547 -39.51 -55.47 -10.63
CA GLU A 547 -40.51 -56.56 -10.56
C GLU A 547 -40.53 -57.20 -9.17
N GLU A 548 -39.36 -57.31 -8.54
CA GLU A 548 -39.21 -57.82 -7.16
C GLU A 548 -39.59 -56.77 -6.11
N ALA A 549 -39.38 -55.48 -6.41
CA ALA A 549 -39.88 -54.38 -5.59
C ALA A 549 -41.41 -54.36 -5.59
N GLU A 550 -42.06 -54.66 -6.71
CA GLU A 550 -43.51 -54.71 -6.79
C GLU A 550 -44.12 -55.84 -5.95
N THR A 551 -43.49 -57.02 -5.93
CA THR A 551 -43.95 -58.14 -5.11
C THR A 551 -43.76 -57.85 -3.61
N LEU A 552 -42.63 -57.28 -3.22
CA LEU A 552 -42.36 -56.89 -1.83
C LEU A 552 -43.31 -55.78 -1.34
N LEU A 553 -43.63 -54.79 -2.19
CA LEU A 553 -44.53 -53.70 -1.83
C LEU A 553 -45.97 -54.20 -1.66
N LYS A 554 -46.42 -55.12 -2.52
CA LYS A 554 -47.73 -55.77 -2.40
C LYS A 554 -47.81 -56.61 -1.13
N ALA A 555 -46.80 -57.43 -0.84
CA ALA A 555 -46.75 -58.25 0.35
C ALA A 555 -46.78 -57.41 1.65
N LYS A 556 -46.04 -56.29 1.69
CA LYS A 556 -46.02 -55.39 2.86
C LYS A 556 -47.39 -54.72 3.09
N ARG A 557 -48.03 -54.24 2.02
CA ARG A 557 -49.37 -53.62 2.10
C ARG A 557 -50.48 -54.61 2.47
N GLU A 558 -50.32 -55.88 2.10
CA GLU A 558 -51.24 -56.95 2.47
C GLU A 558 -51.12 -57.32 3.96
N HIS A 559 -49.88 -57.38 4.47
CA HIS A 559 -49.62 -57.57 5.91
C HIS A 559 -50.18 -56.42 6.77
N GLU A 560 -49.97 -55.16 6.37
CA GLU A 560 -50.54 -54.01 7.09
C GLU A 560 -52.07 -53.97 7.05
N ARG A 561 -52.69 -54.47 5.97
CA ARG A 561 -54.15 -54.59 5.88
C ARG A 561 -54.68 -55.63 6.87
N GLN A 562 -53.99 -56.77 7.00
CA GLN A 562 -54.32 -57.81 7.98
C GLN A 562 -54.18 -57.31 9.44
N GLU A 563 -53.13 -56.54 9.74
CA GLU A 563 -52.97 -55.94 11.07
C GLU A 563 -54.07 -54.92 11.40
N ARG A 564 -54.48 -54.09 10.43
CA ARG A 564 -55.59 -53.14 10.63
C ARG A 564 -56.93 -53.86 10.83
N GLU A 565 -57.16 -54.96 10.12
CA GLU A 565 -58.36 -55.79 10.31
C GLU A 565 -58.37 -56.46 11.68
N LEU A 566 -57.22 -56.93 12.18
CA LEU A 566 -57.05 -57.44 13.55
C LEU A 566 -57.31 -56.35 14.60
N GLN A 567 -56.77 -55.15 14.42
CA GLN A 567 -57.00 -54.02 15.32
C GLN A 567 -58.46 -53.57 15.33
N GLN A 568 -59.13 -53.54 14.17
CA GLN A 568 -60.56 -53.24 14.09
C GLN A 568 -61.43 -54.34 14.71
N ALA A 569 -61.04 -55.62 14.59
CA ALA A 569 -61.71 -56.73 15.25
C ALA A 569 -61.56 -56.66 16.78
N GLU A 570 -60.40 -56.23 17.27
CA GLU A 570 -60.11 -56.05 18.69
C GLU A 570 -60.88 -54.86 19.29
N GLN A 571 -60.97 -53.74 18.55
CA GLN A 571 -61.83 -52.61 18.93
C GLN A 571 -63.32 -53.00 18.98
N ARG A 572 -63.79 -53.86 18.06
CA ARG A 572 -65.16 -54.39 18.09
C ARG A 572 -65.40 -55.31 19.29
N ARG A 573 -64.39 -56.07 19.74
CA ARG A 573 -64.48 -56.88 20.97
C ARG A 573 -64.59 -56.00 22.21
N GLN A 574 -63.76 -54.95 22.30
CA GLN A 574 -63.79 -54.02 23.43
C GLN A 574 -65.11 -53.24 23.51
N ALA A 575 -65.68 -52.81 22.38
CA ALA A 575 -66.99 -52.17 22.31
C ALA A 575 -68.14 -53.11 22.74
N ALA A 576 -68.09 -54.37 22.32
CA ALA A 576 -69.08 -55.38 22.73
C ALA A 576 -68.98 -55.73 24.23
N GLU A 577 -67.79 -55.66 24.81
CA GLU A 577 -67.55 -55.94 26.23
C GLU A 577 -68.03 -54.78 27.12
N THR A 578 -67.87 -53.53 26.67
CA THR A 578 -68.43 -52.35 27.35
C THR A 578 -69.96 -52.34 27.31
N GLU A 579 -70.57 -52.78 26.20
CA GLU A 579 -72.03 -52.89 26.09
C GLU A 579 -72.60 -54.01 27.00
N ARG A 580 -71.87 -55.11 27.18
CA ARG A 580 -72.23 -56.17 28.15
C ARG A 580 -72.12 -55.71 29.60
N GLN A 581 -71.15 -54.86 29.92
CA GLN A 581 -71.04 -54.26 31.26
C GLN A 581 -72.18 -53.26 31.53
N ARG A 582 -72.59 -52.47 30.53
CA ARG A 582 -73.72 -51.55 30.66
C ARG A 582 -75.05 -52.27 30.93
N LYS A 583 -75.30 -53.38 30.22
CA LYS A 583 -76.51 -54.22 30.44
C LYS A 583 -76.53 -54.86 31.83
N ARG A 584 -75.39 -55.31 32.36
CA ARG A 584 -75.29 -55.84 33.73
C ARG A 584 -75.52 -54.77 34.80
N GLN A 585 -75.14 -53.52 34.54
CA GLN A 585 -75.40 -52.39 35.45
C GLN A 585 -76.87 -51.93 35.38
N GLU A 586 -77.50 -51.97 34.21
CA GLU A 586 -78.94 -51.71 34.04
C GLU A 586 -79.81 -52.82 34.68
N GLU A 587 -79.41 -54.10 34.61
CA GLU A 587 -80.10 -55.22 35.28
C GLU A 587 -79.92 -55.19 36.82
N ALA A 588 -78.75 -54.80 37.33
CA ALA A 588 -78.52 -54.63 38.76
C ALA A 588 -79.29 -53.43 39.36
N ALA A 589 -79.47 -52.35 38.59
CA ALA A 589 -80.28 -51.20 38.99
C ALA A 589 -81.80 -51.51 38.98
N ALA A 590 -82.26 -52.43 38.12
CA ALA A 590 -83.64 -52.89 38.08
C ALA A 590 -84.00 -53.84 39.24
N GLN A 591 -83.03 -54.64 39.73
CA GLN A 591 -83.22 -55.49 40.91
C GLN A 591 -83.23 -54.69 42.23
N GLN A 592 -82.44 -53.62 42.33
CA GLN A 592 -82.44 -52.75 43.51
C GLN A 592 -83.69 -51.86 43.65
N GLN A 593 -84.47 -51.67 42.58
CA GLN A 593 -85.77 -50.98 42.63
C GLN A 593 -86.94 -51.91 42.98
N GLN A 594 -86.79 -53.24 42.88
CA GLN A 594 -87.81 -54.22 43.29
C GLN A 594 -87.70 -54.66 44.77
N GLU A 595 -86.55 -54.47 45.41
CA GLU A 595 -86.33 -54.83 46.84
C GLU A 595 -86.71 -53.69 47.83
N HIS A 596 -87.16 -52.52 47.36
CA HIS A 596 -87.37 -51.34 48.20
C HIS A 596 -88.84 -51.06 48.61
N GLU A 597 -89.78 -51.97 48.33
CA GLU A 597 -91.24 -51.75 48.53
C GLU A 597 -91.97 -52.77 49.43
N GLN A 598 -91.26 -53.54 50.27
CA GLN A 598 -91.89 -54.32 51.35
C GLN A 598 -91.13 -54.22 52.67
N GLU A 599 -91.57 -53.25 53.47
CA GLU A 599 -91.90 -53.38 54.90
C GLU A 599 -90.84 -53.89 55.92
N PRO A 600 -91.04 -53.58 57.22
CA PRO A 600 -90.02 -52.89 58.00
C PRO A 600 -89.61 -53.73 59.21
N ALA A 601 -88.93 -53.10 60.16
CA ALA A 601 -88.58 -53.59 61.50
C ALA A 601 -87.22 -54.28 61.64
N SER A 602 -86.17 -53.47 61.71
CA SER A 602 -85.35 -53.46 62.94
C SER A 602 -84.52 -52.17 63.04
N ALA A 603 -85.19 -51.09 63.44
CA ALA A 603 -84.51 -50.02 64.15
C ALA A 603 -84.05 -50.57 65.51
N ARG A 604 -82.74 -50.86 65.65
CA ARG A 604 -81.95 -50.77 66.89
C ARG A 604 -80.53 -51.28 66.64
N LYS A 605 -79.70 -50.41 66.03
CA LYS A 605 -78.27 -50.23 66.35
C LYS A 605 -77.66 -49.09 65.52
N GLN A 606 -78.35 -47.96 65.53
CA GLN A 606 -77.73 -46.68 65.22
C GLN A 606 -77.38 -46.02 66.55
N GLN A 607 -76.34 -46.55 67.20
CA GLN A 607 -75.66 -45.93 68.36
C GLN A 607 -74.31 -46.62 68.59
N ALA A 608 -73.54 -46.69 67.51
CA ALA A 608 -72.08 -46.77 67.53
C ALA A 608 -71.52 -46.09 66.26
N ALA A 609 -72.25 -45.09 65.75
CA ALA A 609 -71.95 -44.37 64.52
C ALA A 609 -71.14 -43.07 64.73
N ASP A 610 -70.87 -42.64 65.96
CA ASP A 610 -70.25 -41.33 66.19
C ASP A 610 -68.92 -41.37 66.96
N LYS A 611 -68.13 -42.45 66.80
CA LYS A 611 -66.78 -42.49 67.36
C LYS A 611 -65.67 -43.10 66.50
N LEU A 612 -65.90 -43.31 65.21
CA LEU A 612 -64.86 -43.78 64.28
C LEU A 612 -64.86 -43.07 62.92
N ALA A 613 -65.46 -41.87 62.84
CA ALA A 613 -65.23 -40.90 61.77
C ALA A 613 -63.91 -40.11 61.96
N GLN A 614 -62.94 -40.65 62.71
CA GLN A 614 -61.69 -39.94 63.00
C GLN A 614 -60.42 -40.80 63.03
N GLU A 615 -60.44 -42.04 62.52
CA GLU A 615 -59.24 -42.91 62.45
C GLU A 615 -58.96 -43.59 61.09
N GLU A 616 -59.76 -43.34 60.04
CA GLU A 616 -59.50 -43.88 58.68
C GLU A 616 -59.02 -42.83 57.66
N ILE A 617 -58.80 -41.59 58.09
CA ILE A 617 -58.02 -40.58 57.33
C ILE A 617 -56.54 -40.57 57.77
N GLU A 618 -56.17 -41.37 58.79
CA GLU A 618 -54.79 -41.45 59.31
C GLU A 618 -54.17 -42.87 59.26
N THR A 619 -54.66 -43.74 58.37
CA THR A 619 -54.05 -45.06 58.08
C THR A 619 -53.69 -45.25 56.61
N ALA A 620 -53.40 -44.14 55.92
CA ALA A 620 -52.50 -44.10 54.76
C ALA A 620 -51.03 -43.82 55.18
N ALA A 621 -50.70 -44.09 56.44
CA ALA A 621 -49.35 -44.09 56.97
C ALA A 621 -49.01 -45.48 57.56
N LYS A 622 -48.12 -46.19 56.85
CA LYS A 622 -47.38 -47.40 57.29
C LYS A 622 -48.09 -48.76 57.17
N GLN A 623 -48.22 -49.23 55.93
CA GLN A 623 -47.62 -50.53 55.58
C GLN A 623 -46.32 -50.30 54.81
N ARG A 624 -45.34 -49.80 55.57
CA ARG A 624 -43.91 -50.02 55.30
C ARG A 624 -43.54 -51.33 56.01
N VAL A 625 -42.64 -52.07 55.35
CA VAL A 625 -41.88 -53.25 55.83
C VAL A 625 -42.40 -54.61 55.36
N SER A 626 -42.13 -54.91 54.08
CA SER A 626 -41.55 -56.18 53.65
C SER A 626 -40.95 -56.07 52.24
N ALA A 627 -39.91 -55.24 52.11
CA ALA A 627 -38.94 -55.36 51.01
C ALA A 627 -37.58 -54.84 51.47
N LYS A 628 -37.01 -55.58 52.43
CA LYS A 628 -35.61 -55.47 52.81
C LYS A 628 -34.85 -56.44 51.90
N GLN A 629 -34.29 -55.95 50.81
CA GLN A 629 -32.96 -56.31 50.28
C GLN A 629 -32.73 -55.70 48.88
N ASN A 630 -31.52 -55.18 48.71
CA ASN A 630 -30.90 -54.72 47.45
C ASN A 630 -31.19 -53.30 46.96
N ARG A 631 -31.09 -52.34 47.88
CA ARG A 631 -30.47 -51.03 47.59
C ARG A 631 -28.96 -51.12 47.83
N LYS A 632 -28.21 -51.54 46.81
CA LYS A 632 -26.75 -51.38 46.66
C LYS A 632 -26.41 -51.47 45.16
N ALA A 633 -26.83 -50.46 44.39
CA ALA A 633 -26.37 -50.27 43.01
C ALA A 633 -26.62 -48.87 42.45
N SER A 634 -27.56 -48.08 43.01
CA SER A 634 -27.89 -46.75 42.45
C SER A 634 -27.08 -45.60 43.03
N ASP A 635 -26.65 -45.68 44.30
CA ASP A 635 -25.95 -44.55 44.95
C ASP A 635 -24.45 -44.49 44.62
N LYS A 636 -23.88 -45.59 44.09
CA LYS A 636 -22.51 -45.59 43.56
C LYS A 636 -22.42 -44.89 42.20
N ARG A 637 -23.49 -44.94 41.38
CA ARG A 637 -23.51 -44.38 40.03
C ARG A 637 -23.69 -42.86 40.01
N VAL A 638 -24.52 -42.34 40.93
CA VAL A 638 -24.73 -40.88 41.07
C VAL A 638 -23.52 -40.21 41.73
N GLN A 639 -22.81 -40.91 42.62
CA GLN A 639 -21.58 -40.41 43.24
C GLN A 639 -20.36 -40.55 42.30
N GLU A 640 -20.28 -41.59 41.49
CA GLU A 640 -19.26 -41.73 40.43
C GLU A 640 -19.48 -40.75 39.26
N GLU A 641 -20.72 -40.42 38.89
CA GLU A 641 -21.00 -39.38 37.88
C GLU A 641 -20.70 -37.96 38.40
N ALA A 642 -20.97 -37.68 39.68
CA ALA A 642 -20.61 -36.40 40.30
C ALA A 642 -19.08 -36.25 40.45
N GLU A 643 -18.37 -37.30 40.88
CA GLU A 643 -16.91 -37.29 40.94
C GLU A 643 -16.25 -37.30 39.56
N ALA A 644 -16.85 -37.93 38.54
CA ALA A 644 -16.36 -37.88 37.16
C ALA A 644 -16.59 -36.51 36.52
N ALA A 645 -17.68 -35.82 36.85
CA ALA A 645 -17.93 -34.45 36.42
C ALA A 645 -16.97 -33.45 37.08
N ASP A 646 -16.65 -33.62 38.36
CA ASP A 646 -15.67 -32.78 39.05
C ASP A 646 -14.22 -33.09 38.66
N ARG A 647 -13.88 -34.36 38.35
CA ARG A 647 -12.58 -34.72 37.75
C ARG A 647 -12.44 -34.21 36.32
N ARG A 648 -13.52 -34.13 35.53
CA ARG A 648 -13.51 -33.47 34.20
C ARG A 648 -13.31 -31.97 34.33
N LYS A 649 -14.01 -31.30 35.25
CA LYS A 649 -13.78 -29.87 35.52
C LYS A 649 -12.37 -29.58 36.05
N ALA A 650 -11.80 -30.48 36.87
CA ALA A 650 -10.43 -30.37 37.34
C ALA A 650 -9.41 -30.66 36.24
N ALA A 651 -9.67 -31.63 35.35
CA ALA A 651 -8.83 -31.95 34.20
C ALA A 651 -8.88 -30.85 33.12
N ASP A 652 -10.05 -30.26 32.87
CA ASP A 652 -10.21 -29.13 31.96
C ASP A 652 -9.50 -27.88 32.52
N LYS A 653 -9.58 -27.65 33.84
CA LYS A 653 -8.87 -26.57 34.53
C LYS A 653 -7.36 -26.79 34.58
N TRP A 654 -6.89 -28.04 34.75
CA TRP A 654 -5.47 -28.38 34.63
C TRP A 654 -4.99 -28.29 33.18
N ALA A 655 -5.78 -28.67 32.18
CA ALA A 655 -5.48 -28.50 30.77
C ALA A 655 -5.44 -27.01 30.35
N GLU A 656 -6.25 -26.15 30.97
CA GLU A 656 -6.21 -24.69 30.80
C GLU A 656 -4.98 -24.05 31.49
N ILE A 657 -4.55 -24.59 32.63
CA ILE A 657 -3.29 -24.22 33.31
C ILE A 657 -2.05 -24.75 32.56
N GLU A 658 -2.15 -25.91 31.92
CA GLU A 658 -1.08 -26.53 31.11
C GLU A 658 -0.97 -25.83 29.74
N ALA A 659 -2.09 -25.47 29.11
CA ALA A 659 -2.16 -24.66 27.90
C ALA A 659 -1.66 -23.22 28.11
N SER A 660 -1.81 -22.67 29.32
CA SER A 660 -1.21 -21.37 29.70
C SER A 660 0.27 -21.46 30.11
N ARG A 661 0.78 -22.66 30.41
CA ARG A 661 2.22 -22.93 30.64
C ARG A 661 2.99 -23.22 29.36
N THR A 662 2.38 -23.84 28.36
CA THR A 662 2.92 -23.87 26.99
C THR A 662 2.62 -22.54 26.32
N LYS A 663 3.47 -21.53 26.55
CA LYS A 663 3.54 -20.40 25.62
C LYS A 663 3.69 -21.00 24.22
N PRO A 664 2.76 -20.81 23.28
CA PRO A 664 3.08 -21.09 21.90
C PRO A 664 4.25 -20.16 21.59
N LYS A 665 5.41 -20.77 21.33
CA LYS A 665 6.59 -20.07 20.84
C LYS A 665 6.28 -19.60 19.43
N VAL A 666 5.41 -18.60 19.31
CA VAL A 666 5.25 -17.78 18.12
C VAL A 666 6.41 -16.78 18.12
N GLU A 667 7.63 -17.30 18.18
CA GLU A 667 8.75 -16.61 17.54
C GLU A 667 8.55 -16.83 16.03
N ARG A 668 7.60 -16.10 15.45
CA ARG A 668 7.80 -15.71 14.06
C ARG A 668 9.02 -14.80 14.13
N ALA A 669 10.13 -15.29 13.60
CA ALA A 669 11.34 -14.52 13.38
C ALA A 669 10.97 -13.23 12.63
N VAL A 670 10.73 -12.16 13.38
CA VAL A 670 10.84 -10.80 12.85
C VAL A 670 12.31 -10.71 12.44
N LYS A 671 12.55 -10.61 11.13
CA LYS A 671 13.91 -10.43 10.61
C LYS A 671 14.53 -9.23 11.35
N PRO A 672 15.77 -9.33 11.87
CA PRO A 672 16.43 -8.21 12.52
C PRO A 672 16.41 -6.99 11.58
N GLY A 673 15.77 -5.89 12.00
CA GLY A 673 15.73 -4.63 11.24
C GLY A 673 14.40 -4.24 10.55
N GLN A 674 13.29 -4.99 10.72
CA GLN A 674 11.96 -4.56 10.26
C GLN A 674 11.09 -4.08 11.43
N GLU A 675 10.71 -2.80 11.45
CA GLU A 675 9.65 -2.32 12.34
C GLU A 675 8.27 -2.85 11.87
N PRO A 676 7.44 -3.42 12.76
CA PRO A 676 6.09 -3.85 12.44
C PRO A 676 5.19 -2.67 12.04
N ASP A 677 4.37 -2.83 10.99
CA ASP A 677 3.26 -1.90 10.71
C ASP A 677 2.11 -2.22 11.68
N PHE A 678 2.13 -1.57 12.83
CA PHE A 678 1.17 -1.80 13.92
C PHE A 678 -0.25 -1.41 13.54
N ALA A 679 -0.44 -0.37 12.70
CA ALA A 679 -1.76 0.09 12.26
C ALA A 679 -2.41 -0.92 11.33
N ALA A 680 -1.69 -1.36 10.28
CA ALA A 680 -2.20 -2.39 9.37
C ALA A 680 -2.44 -3.73 10.08
N SER A 681 -1.61 -4.08 11.06
CA SER A 681 -1.77 -5.29 11.86
C SER A 681 -3.04 -5.25 12.72
N TYR A 682 -3.34 -4.10 13.32
CA TYR A 682 -4.57 -3.88 14.07
C TYR A 682 -5.81 -3.91 13.17
N ASP A 683 -5.79 -3.22 12.04
CA ASP A 683 -6.90 -3.22 11.07
C ASP A 683 -7.23 -4.64 10.59
N ALA A 684 -6.21 -5.43 10.24
CA ALA A 684 -6.39 -6.82 9.83
C ALA A 684 -6.90 -7.74 10.96
N ALA A 685 -6.56 -7.45 12.22
CA ALA A 685 -7.08 -8.20 13.37
C ALA A 685 -8.53 -7.82 13.68
N SER A 686 -8.87 -6.53 13.63
CA SER A 686 -10.24 -6.04 13.83
C SER A 686 -11.19 -6.53 12.74
N GLU A 687 -10.73 -6.57 11.48
CA GLU A 687 -11.51 -7.11 10.36
C GLU A 687 -11.83 -8.61 10.53
N ARG A 688 -10.84 -9.41 10.96
CA ARG A 688 -11.05 -10.84 11.26
C ARG A 688 -12.03 -11.05 12.41
N SER A 689 -11.89 -10.26 13.48
CA SER A 689 -12.82 -10.25 14.62
C SER A 689 -14.25 -9.91 14.18
N ARG A 690 -14.41 -8.92 13.29
CA ARG A 690 -15.69 -8.55 12.69
C ARG A 690 -16.30 -9.67 11.87
N GLN A 691 -15.54 -10.28 10.96
CA GLN A 691 -16.01 -11.38 10.13
C GLN A 691 -16.50 -12.55 10.99
N ALA A 692 -15.74 -12.90 12.04
CA ALA A 692 -16.14 -13.96 12.96
C ALA A 692 -17.42 -13.63 13.74
N ARG A 693 -17.59 -12.37 14.20
CA ARG A 693 -18.86 -11.93 14.82
C ARG A 693 -20.04 -12.03 13.86
N ASN A 694 -19.86 -11.62 12.60
CA ASN A 694 -20.91 -11.70 11.58
C ASN A 694 -21.30 -13.15 11.29
N THR A 695 -20.34 -14.07 11.18
CA THR A 695 -20.61 -15.50 11.01
C THR A 695 -21.41 -16.08 12.19
N VAL A 696 -21.04 -15.74 13.42
CA VAL A 696 -21.80 -16.17 14.62
C VAL A 696 -23.23 -15.62 14.58
N GLN A 697 -23.41 -14.35 14.19
CA GLN A 697 -24.72 -13.74 14.12
C GLN A 697 -25.58 -14.35 13.01
N ASP A 698 -25.00 -14.60 11.83
CA ASP A 698 -25.68 -15.26 10.71
C ASP A 698 -26.13 -16.68 11.08
N LEU A 699 -25.25 -17.48 11.69
CA LEU A 699 -25.59 -18.82 12.17
C LEU A 699 -26.68 -18.80 13.27
N LYS A 700 -26.66 -17.81 14.18
CA LYS A 700 -27.75 -17.62 15.16
C LYS A 700 -29.07 -17.27 14.48
N SER A 701 -29.05 -16.41 13.46
CA SER A 701 -30.24 -16.08 12.68
C SER A 701 -30.76 -17.26 11.87
N GLN A 702 -29.88 -18.06 11.25
CA GLN A 702 -30.28 -19.30 10.58
C GLN A 702 -30.92 -20.28 11.56
N LEU A 703 -30.32 -20.45 12.75
CA LEU A 703 -30.84 -21.31 13.81
C LEU A 703 -32.20 -20.83 14.35
N SER A 704 -32.41 -19.51 14.49
CA SER A 704 -33.70 -18.96 14.94
C SER A 704 -34.80 -19.04 13.88
N ASN A 705 -34.42 -19.02 12.60
CA ASN A 705 -35.34 -19.06 11.46
C ASN A 705 -35.65 -20.49 10.98
N LEU A 706 -35.09 -21.51 11.64
CA LEU A 706 -35.31 -22.91 11.27
C LEU A 706 -36.79 -23.29 11.51
N PRO A 707 -37.52 -23.84 10.51
CA PRO A 707 -38.89 -24.29 10.71
C PRO A 707 -38.94 -25.46 11.70
N ALA A 708 -40.03 -25.56 12.47
CA ALA A 708 -40.19 -26.62 13.49
C ALA A 708 -40.15 -28.06 12.93
N SER A 709 -40.34 -28.21 11.61
CA SER A 709 -40.27 -29.48 10.87
C SER A 709 -38.87 -29.86 10.36
N SER A 710 -37.85 -29.05 10.64
CA SER A 710 -36.45 -29.33 10.24
C SER A 710 -35.96 -30.62 10.89
N SER A 711 -35.22 -31.45 10.14
CA SER A 711 -34.66 -32.69 10.69
C SER A 711 -33.68 -32.40 11.83
N GLY A 712 -33.65 -33.28 12.84
CA GLY A 712 -32.77 -33.12 14.00
C GLY A 712 -31.29 -32.96 13.61
N LYS A 713 -30.88 -33.60 12.51
CA LYS A 713 -29.52 -33.53 11.97
C LYS A 713 -29.14 -32.12 11.47
N VAL A 714 -30.03 -31.42 10.76
CA VAL A 714 -29.76 -30.05 10.27
C VAL A 714 -29.58 -29.08 11.44
N LYS A 715 -30.36 -29.27 12.51
CA LYS A 715 -30.23 -28.48 13.74
C LYS A 715 -28.91 -28.77 14.46
N GLU A 716 -28.50 -30.04 14.51
CA GLU A 716 -27.24 -30.48 15.12
C GLU A 716 -26.02 -29.94 14.36
N ASP A 717 -26.02 -30.05 13.03
CA ASP A 717 -24.97 -29.52 12.17
C ASP A 717 -24.81 -27.99 12.32
N LEU A 718 -25.92 -27.25 12.42
CA LEU A 718 -25.90 -25.80 12.66
C LEU A 718 -25.41 -25.43 14.07
N LEU A 719 -25.72 -26.23 15.08
CA LEU A 719 -25.22 -26.02 16.44
C LEU A 719 -23.71 -26.27 16.52
N ASP A 720 -23.20 -27.29 15.83
CA ASP A 720 -21.76 -27.57 15.75
C ASP A 720 -21.02 -26.48 14.97
N ALA A 721 -21.58 -26.04 13.84
CA ALA A 721 -21.05 -24.89 13.09
C ALA A 721 -21.02 -23.61 13.95
N LEU A 722 -22.09 -23.36 14.72
CA LEU A 722 -22.17 -22.21 15.63
C LEU A 722 -21.09 -22.30 16.72
N LYS A 723 -20.87 -23.48 17.31
CA LYS A 723 -19.82 -23.70 18.30
C LYS A 723 -18.41 -23.44 17.73
N GLY A 724 -18.13 -23.93 16.52
CA GLY A 724 -16.88 -23.65 15.82
C GLY A 724 -16.69 -22.17 15.49
N ALA A 725 -17.76 -21.49 15.09
CA ALA A 725 -17.75 -20.04 14.84
C ALA A 725 -17.55 -19.23 16.13
N GLU A 726 -18.14 -19.62 17.25
CA GLU A 726 -17.94 -18.96 18.56
C GLU A 726 -16.49 -19.11 19.05
N GLN A 727 -15.86 -20.26 18.83
CA GLN A 727 -14.43 -20.44 19.12
C GLN A 727 -13.55 -19.56 18.21
N THR A 728 -13.86 -19.51 16.92
CA THR A 728 -13.15 -18.64 15.95
C THR A 728 -13.28 -17.17 16.31
N LYS A 729 -14.48 -16.74 16.74
CA LYS A 729 -14.75 -15.39 17.26
C LYS A 729 -13.87 -15.09 18.48
N SER A 730 -13.81 -15.99 19.45
CA SER A 730 -12.98 -15.80 20.65
C SER A 730 -11.50 -15.62 20.31
N ILE A 731 -10.95 -16.43 19.41
CA ILE A 731 -9.56 -16.32 18.94
C ILE A 731 -9.33 -14.98 18.23
N ALA A 732 -10.26 -14.57 17.36
CA ALA A 732 -10.15 -13.32 16.61
C ALA A 732 -10.26 -12.09 17.52
N GLU A 733 -11.12 -12.12 18.53
CA GLU A 733 -11.25 -11.06 19.55
C GLU A 733 -9.99 -10.95 20.42
N ALA A 734 -9.40 -12.09 20.83
CA ALA A 734 -8.13 -12.10 21.54
C ALA A 734 -6.99 -11.52 20.68
N ALA A 735 -6.95 -11.85 19.38
CA ALA A 735 -5.98 -11.31 18.45
C ALA A 735 -6.17 -9.79 18.21
N GLU A 736 -7.42 -9.31 18.12
CA GLU A 736 -7.77 -7.89 18.04
C GLU A 736 -7.26 -7.13 19.28
N LEU A 737 -7.51 -7.64 20.49
CA LEU A 737 -7.03 -7.08 21.75
C LEU A 737 -5.49 -7.00 21.83
N LEU A 738 -4.80 -8.07 21.41
CA LEU A 738 -3.33 -8.10 21.37
C LEU A 738 -2.78 -7.11 20.35
N ALA A 739 -3.39 -6.99 19.18
CA ALA A 739 -2.99 -6.04 18.16
C ALA A 739 -3.27 -4.59 18.58
N GLU A 740 -4.38 -4.32 19.28
CA GLU A 740 -4.68 -2.99 19.84
C GLU A 740 -3.64 -2.59 20.87
N LYS A 741 -3.27 -3.53 21.75
CA LYS A 741 -2.22 -3.32 22.74
C LYS A 741 -0.88 -3.03 22.07
N ALA A 742 -0.51 -3.81 21.04
CA ALA A 742 0.73 -3.57 20.29
C ALA A 742 0.72 -2.21 19.56
N LEU A 743 -0.42 -1.78 19.01
CA LEU A 743 -0.60 -0.46 18.42
C LEU A 743 -0.42 0.66 19.46
N ARG A 744 -1.04 0.51 20.63
CA ARG A 744 -0.90 1.43 21.76
C ARG A 744 0.55 1.55 22.22
N ASP A 745 1.25 0.42 22.34
CA ASP A 745 2.63 0.34 22.85
C ASP A 745 3.69 0.68 21.78
N SER A 746 3.29 0.91 20.52
CA SER A 746 4.20 1.22 19.41
C SER A 746 4.91 2.57 19.51
N THR A 747 5.92 2.79 18.66
CA THR A 747 6.66 4.07 18.53
C THR A 747 5.96 5.13 17.67
N LEU A 748 4.78 4.81 17.09
CA LEU A 748 4.01 5.74 16.25
C LEU A 748 3.60 7.00 17.01
N LYS A 749 3.28 8.08 16.30
CA LYS A 749 2.74 9.29 16.94
C LYS A 749 1.33 9.01 17.46
N LEU A 750 0.93 9.68 18.55
CA LEU A 750 -0.35 9.43 19.22
C LEU A 750 -1.56 9.54 18.25
N HIS A 751 -1.57 10.50 17.33
CA HIS A 751 -2.65 10.63 16.34
C HIS A 751 -2.69 9.51 15.31
N GLU A 752 -1.55 8.89 14.98
CA GLU A 752 -1.51 7.75 14.07
C GLU A 752 -2.10 6.51 14.75
N LYS A 753 -1.73 6.28 16.03
CA LYS A 753 -2.30 5.22 16.87
C LYS A 753 -3.81 5.38 17.01
N LEU A 754 -4.25 6.57 17.41
CA LEU A 754 -5.68 6.87 17.59
C LEU A 754 -6.43 6.86 16.26
N GLY A 755 -5.81 7.30 15.17
CA GLY A 755 -6.41 7.27 13.84
C GLY A 755 -6.76 5.86 13.37
N ALA A 756 -5.86 4.90 13.57
CA ALA A 756 -6.14 3.48 13.28
C ALA A 756 -7.18 2.90 14.25
N ALA A 757 -7.01 3.15 15.56
CA ALA A 757 -7.91 2.62 16.58
C ALA A 757 -9.34 3.16 16.48
N ALA A 758 -9.51 4.45 16.18
CA ALA A 758 -10.80 5.12 16.10
C ALA A 758 -11.69 4.54 14.99
N ARG A 759 -11.12 4.18 13.83
CA ARG A 759 -11.86 3.66 12.67
C ARG A 759 -12.55 2.33 12.93
N ASN A 760 -12.01 1.56 13.87
CA ASN A 760 -12.49 0.22 14.22
C ASN A 760 -13.52 0.23 15.36
N ARG A 761 -13.90 1.40 15.89
CA ARG A 761 -14.96 1.54 16.89
C ARG A 761 -16.35 1.58 16.26
N LYS A 762 -17.36 1.22 17.06
CA LYS A 762 -18.75 1.12 16.60
C LYS A 762 -19.29 2.48 16.17
N GLU A 763 -18.97 3.52 16.92
CA GLU A 763 -19.39 4.91 16.72
C GLU A 763 -18.96 5.42 15.33
N PHE A 764 -17.70 5.18 14.96
CA PHE A 764 -17.16 5.57 13.66
C PHE A 764 -17.86 4.82 12.50
N ARG A 765 -18.09 3.52 12.66
CA ARG A 765 -18.79 2.70 11.64
C ARG A 765 -20.27 3.05 11.51
N ASP A 766 -20.92 3.37 12.63
CA ASP A 766 -22.33 3.73 12.65
C ASP A 766 -22.61 5.01 11.86
N VAL A 767 -21.64 5.91 11.71
CA VAL A 767 -21.76 7.13 10.91
C VAL A 767 -22.07 6.79 9.45
N THR A 768 -21.30 5.92 8.81
CA THR A 768 -21.56 5.49 7.43
C THR A 768 -22.87 4.72 7.31
N ARG A 769 -23.17 3.83 8.26
CA ARG A 769 -24.39 3.00 8.25
C ARG A 769 -25.66 3.86 8.37
N LEU A 770 -25.68 4.81 9.30
CA LEU A 770 -26.81 5.69 9.57
C LEU A 770 -26.95 6.79 8.51
N ALA A 771 -25.89 7.07 7.75
CA ALA A 771 -25.94 8.02 6.65
C ALA A 771 -26.78 7.53 5.46
N ASN A 772 -26.93 6.21 5.29
CA ASN A 772 -27.73 5.59 4.22
C ASN A 772 -27.40 6.11 2.80
N GLY A 773 -26.11 6.30 2.52
CA GLY A 773 -25.63 6.79 1.22
C GLY A 773 -25.77 8.31 1.01
N GLU A 774 -26.08 9.07 2.05
CA GLU A 774 -26.19 10.54 1.99
C GLU A 774 -25.01 11.23 2.67
N ASP A 775 -24.54 12.31 2.06
CA ASP A 775 -23.66 13.28 2.72
C ASP A 775 -24.50 14.08 3.73
N LYS A 776 -24.17 13.97 5.02
CA LYS A 776 -24.89 14.61 6.11
C LYS A 776 -24.42 16.04 6.41
N VAL A 777 -23.37 16.50 5.73
CA VAL A 777 -22.97 17.91 5.73
C VAL A 777 -23.84 18.70 4.75
N GLY A 778 -23.89 18.24 3.50
CA GLY A 778 -24.61 18.90 2.40
C GLY A 778 -26.06 18.45 2.22
N ASN A 779 -26.50 17.39 2.89
CA ASN A 779 -27.82 16.76 2.77
C ASN A 779 -28.18 16.38 1.32
N PHE A 780 -27.26 15.72 0.62
CA PHE A 780 -27.50 15.18 -0.73
C PHE A 780 -27.08 13.72 -0.84
N LYS A 781 -27.71 13.01 -1.77
CA LYS A 781 -27.42 11.59 -2.04
C LYS A 781 -26.12 11.44 -2.83
N VAL A 782 -25.26 10.53 -2.39
CA VAL A 782 -24.00 10.22 -3.08
C VAL A 782 -24.23 9.06 -4.06
N ASP A 783 -23.74 9.22 -5.28
CA ASP A 783 -23.66 8.14 -6.25
C ASP A 783 -22.60 7.12 -5.80
N LEU A 784 -23.06 6.05 -5.15
CA LEU A 784 -22.20 5.01 -4.56
C LEU A 784 -21.42 4.19 -5.61
N THR A 785 -21.71 4.36 -6.90
CA THR A 785 -20.95 3.73 -7.98
C THR A 785 -19.69 4.52 -8.35
N LYS A 786 -19.65 5.81 -8.02
CA LYS A 786 -18.54 6.73 -8.34
C LYS A 786 -17.76 7.19 -7.11
N ASP A 787 -18.37 7.13 -5.93
CA ASP A 787 -17.75 7.53 -4.67
C ASP A 787 -18.38 6.74 -3.50
N HIS A 788 -18.00 7.03 -2.26
CA HIS A 788 -18.52 6.39 -1.05
C HIS A 788 -18.83 7.42 0.04
N ILE A 789 -19.50 6.99 1.10
CA ILE A 789 -19.68 7.79 2.32
C ILE A 789 -18.55 7.45 3.30
N ALA A 790 -17.82 8.48 3.73
CA ALA A 790 -16.75 8.37 4.71
C ALA A 790 -17.10 9.17 5.98
N PRO A 791 -16.82 8.64 7.18
CA PRO A 791 -16.90 9.42 8.40
C PRO A 791 -15.72 10.41 8.46
N ASP A 792 -16.03 11.67 8.77
CA ASP A 792 -15.05 12.71 9.07
C ASP A 792 -15.08 13.03 10.56
N HIS A 793 -13.90 13.28 11.11
CA HIS A 793 -13.76 13.90 12.41
C HIS A 793 -13.82 15.42 12.23
N ILE A 794 -14.92 16.04 12.68
CA ILE A 794 -15.15 17.49 12.54
C ILE A 794 -13.94 18.25 13.09
N VAL A 795 -13.49 17.89 14.29
CA VAL A 795 -12.19 18.24 14.84
C VAL A 795 -11.24 17.05 14.63
N ALA A 796 -10.30 17.19 13.70
CA ALA A 796 -9.38 16.13 13.33
C ALA A 796 -8.56 15.60 14.53
N ILE A 797 -8.36 14.27 14.59
CA ILE A 797 -7.57 13.60 15.64
C ILE A 797 -6.18 14.23 15.80
N ARG A 798 -5.53 14.54 14.68
CA ARG A 798 -4.21 15.20 14.70
C ARG A 798 -4.26 16.50 15.51
N ARG A 799 -5.26 17.36 15.28
CA ARG A 799 -5.43 18.62 16.02
C ARG A 799 -5.68 18.36 17.51
N ILE A 800 -6.54 17.41 17.86
CA ILE A 800 -6.79 17.05 19.27
C ILE A 800 -5.49 16.66 19.98
N THR A 801 -4.57 15.99 19.30
CA THR A 801 -3.29 15.57 19.90
C THR A 801 -2.15 16.59 19.85
N THR A 802 -2.21 17.59 18.96
CA THR A 802 -1.07 18.51 18.72
C THR A 802 -1.35 19.96 19.09
N ASP A 803 -2.62 20.39 19.05
CA ASP A 803 -3.00 21.77 19.30
C ASP A 803 -2.98 22.06 20.82
N PRO A 804 -2.26 23.11 21.29
CA PRO A 804 -2.18 23.45 22.71
C PRO A 804 -3.53 23.63 23.41
N LYS A 805 -4.61 23.92 22.66
CA LYS A 805 -5.97 24.06 23.18
C LYS A 805 -6.47 22.78 23.89
N PHE A 806 -6.00 21.60 23.49
CA PHE A 806 -6.42 20.30 24.03
C PHE A 806 -5.39 19.70 25.01
N ARG A 807 -4.54 20.55 25.60
CA ARG A 807 -3.51 20.13 26.57
C ARG A 807 -4.10 19.21 27.65
N GLY A 808 -3.43 18.08 27.87
CA GLY A 808 -3.84 17.08 28.85
C GLY A 808 -4.55 15.88 28.23
N PHE A 809 -5.00 15.96 26.97
CA PHE A 809 -5.53 14.82 26.23
C PHE A 809 -4.55 13.64 26.21
N GLU A 810 -3.25 13.91 26.05
CA GLU A 810 -2.17 12.91 26.03
C GLU A 810 -1.99 12.17 27.36
N LYS A 811 -2.55 12.69 28.46
CA LYS A 811 -2.45 12.12 29.81
C LYS A 811 -3.65 11.26 30.18
N LEU A 812 -4.69 11.25 29.36
CA LEU A 812 -5.87 10.42 29.57
C LEU A 812 -5.54 8.95 29.32
N ARG A 813 -6.36 8.05 29.89
CA ARG A 813 -6.26 6.62 29.56
C ARG A 813 -6.62 6.41 28.10
N TRP A 814 -6.08 5.37 27.49
CA TRP A 814 -6.29 5.04 26.08
C TRP A 814 -7.78 4.94 25.70
N GLU A 815 -8.57 4.36 26.59
CA GLU A 815 -10.01 4.19 26.42
C GLU A 815 -10.73 5.56 26.42
N ASP A 816 -10.31 6.45 27.31
CA ASP A 816 -10.83 7.81 27.40
C ASP A 816 -10.43 8.67 26.17
N GLN A 817 -9.21 8.48 25.67
CA GLN A 817 -8.75 9.13 24.42
C GLN A 817 -9.61 8.71 23.23
N LEU A 818 -9.92 7.42 23.12
CA LEU A 818 -10.74 6.88 22.03
C LEU A 818 -12.20 7.33 22.11
N GLU A 819 -12.77 7.37 23.32
CA GLU A 819 -14.13 7.87 23.50
C GLU A 819 -14.25 9.36 23.13
N ILE A 820 -13.26 10.18 23.47
CA ILE A 820 -13.26 11.61 23.13
C ILE A 820 -13.13 11.83 21.62
N VAL A 821 -12.19 11.15 20.94
CA VAL A 821 -12.04 11.37 19.48
C VAL A 821 -13.26 10.87 18.71
N ASN A 822 -13.93 9.81 19.18
CA ASN A 822 -15.13 9.25 18.57
C ASN A 822 -16.45 9.71 19.22
N MET A 823 -16.43 10.85 19.91
CA MET A 823 -17.67 11.48 20.35
C MET A 823 -18.62 11.63 19.15
N ARG A 824 -19.90 11.30 19.36
CA ARG A 824 -20.91 11.36 18.29
C ARG A 824 -20.97 12.75 17.65
N ASP A 825 -20.81 13.81 18.45
CA ASP A 825 -20.81 15.19 17.97
C ASP A 825 -19.58 15.54 17.12
N ASN A 826 -18.47 14.80 17.29
CA ASN A 826 -17.25 14.98 16.51
C ASN A 826 -17.24 14.18 15.19
N LEU A 827 -18.27 13.38 14.91
CA LEU A 827 -18.33 12.54 13.72
C LEU A 827 -19.45 12.98 12.79
N VAL A 828 -19.14 13.14 11.51
CA VAL A 828 -20.14 13.43 10.48
C VAL A 828 -19.89 12.59 9.24
N ALA A 829 -20.96 12.12 8.61
CA ALA A 829 -20.87 11.42 7.34
C ALA A 829 -20.76 12.44 6.20
N MET A 830 -19.74 12.30 5.37
CA MET A 830 -19.55 13.14 4.19
C MET A 830 -19.08 12.31 3.00
N LYS A 831 -19.18 12.86 1.80
CA LYS A 831 -18.70 12.21 0.57
C LYS A 831 -17.19 11.95 0.64
N GLY A 832 -16.75 10.76 0.22
CA GLY A 832 -15.38 10.27 0.40
C GLY A 832 -14.32 11.14 -0.28
N SER A 833 -14.56 11.58 -1.52
CA SER A 833 -13.67 12.54 -2.20
C SER A 833 -13.59 13.89 -1.48
N PHE A 834 -14.69 14.34 -0.87
CA PHE A 834 -14.74 15.60 -0.14
C PHE A 834 -13.98 15.48 1.20
N ASN A 835 -14.13 14.35 1.90
CA ASN A 835 -13.38 14.04 3.12
C ASN A 835 -11.87 14.01 2.84
N SER A 836 -11.48 13.31 1.77
CA SER A 836 -10.08 13.23 1.32
C SER A 836 -9.52 14.61 0.97
N SER A 837 -10.34 15.45 0.32
CA SER A 837 -9.99 16.84 0.04
C SER A 837 -9.86 17.69 1.30
N LYS A 838 -10.67 17.50 2.35
CA LYS A 838 -10.50 18.21 3.62
C LYS A 838 -9.22 17.78 4.34
N GLY A 839 -9.04 16.48 4.54
CA GLY A 839 -7.95 15.89 5.33
C GLY A 839 -8.02 16.36 6.79
N ASP A 840 -6.85 16.64 7.39
CA ASP A 840 -6.75 17.10 8.80
C ASP A 840 -7.04 18.60 8.99
N ARG A 841 -7.41 19.31 7.92
CA ARG A 841 -7.60 20.77 7.97
C ARG A 841 -8.90 21.14 8.68
N PRO A 842 -8.92 22.23 9.46
CA PRO A 842 -10.16 22.72 10.02
C PRO A 842 -11.08 23.29 8.94
N TRP A 843 -12.38 23.28 9.19
CA TRP A 843 -13.40 23.76 8.25
C TRP A 843 -13.16 25.20 7.78
N ARG A 844 -12.65 26.06 8.67
CA ARG A 844 -12.31 27.46 8.37
C ARG A 844 -11.10 27.64 7.43
N GLU A 845 -10.20 26.66 7.37
CA GLU A 845 -8.99 26.71 6.52
C GLU A 845 -9.14 25.89 5.23
N TRP A 846 -10.22 25.12 5.11
CA TRP A 846 -10.50 24.34 3.91
C TRP A 846 -11.09 25.22 2.79
N LYS A 847 -10.20 25.91 2.05
CA LYS A 847 -10.59 26.86 0.98
C LYS A 847 -11.50 26.24 -0.09
N GLN A 848 -11.33 24.96 -0.39
CA GLN A 848 -12.14 24.25 -1.38
C GLN A 848 -13.56 23.90 -0.88
N ALA A 849 -13.88 24.05 0.41
CA ALA A 849 -15.19 23.73 0.96
C ALA A 849 -16.33 24.43 0.20
N LYS A 850 -16.13 25.70 -0.19
CA LYS A 850 -17.10 26.50 -0.95
C LYS A 850 -17.30 26.04 -2.40
N GLN A 851 -16.42 25.18 -2.92
CA GLN A 851 -16.61 24.53 -4.23
C GLN A 851 -17.51 23.30 -4.11
N TYR A 852 -17.62 22.73 -2.91
CA TYR A 852 -18.36 21.48 -2.66
C TYR A 852 -19.70 21.70 -1.95
N TYR A 853 -19.78 22.73 -1.10
CA TYR A 853 -20.94 23.04 -0.28
C TYR A 853 -21.30 24.53 -0.40
N ASP A 854 -22.59 24.84 -0.21
CA ASP A 854 -23.07 26.22 -0.09
C ASP A 854 -22.37 26.95 1.07
N SER A 855 -22.11 28.25 0.93
CA SER A 855 -21.43 29.04 1.96
C SER A 855 -22.13 28.97 3.32
N LYS A 856 -23.47 28.92 3.37
CA LYS A 856 -24.22 28.77 4.64
C LYS A 856 -23.95 27.42 5.32
N VAL A 857 -23.76 26.36 4.54
CA VAL A 857 -23.41 25.02 5.07
C VAL A 857 -22.00 25.04 5.63
N VAL A 858 -21.06 25.67 4.91
CA VAL A 858 -19.68 25.83 5.40
C VAL A 858 -19.64 26.63 6.70
N ASP A 859 -20.36 27.76 6.77
CA ASP A 859 -20.43 28.60 7.98
C ASP A 859 -21.04 27.83 9.17
N LYS A 860 -22.08 27.02 8.91
CA LYS A 860 -22.67 26.12 9.92
C LYS A 860 -21.64 25.10 10.42
N MET A 861 -20.86 24.49 9.53
CA MET A 861 -19.84 23.52 9.93
C MET A 861 -18.68 24.17 10.69
N ILE A 862 -18.31 25.41 10.38
CA ILE A 862 -17.33 26.18 11.16
C ILE A 862 -17.86 26.42 12.58
N ALA A 863 -19.13 26.83 12.72
CA ALA A 863 -19.75 27.02 14.03
C ALA A 863 -19.84 25.69 14.82
N GLN A 864 -20.19 24.59 14.14
CA GLN A 864 -20.22 23.26 14.74
C GLN A 864 -18.83 22.78 15.15
N GLU A 865 -17.80 23.01 14.35
CA GLU A 865 -16.41 22.71 14.70
C GLU A 865 -16.02 23.41 16.01
N LEU A 866 -16.31 24.70 16.16
CA LEU A 866 -16.01 25.44 17.38
C LEU A 866 -16.73 24.89 18.63
N GLU A 867 -17.99 24.47 18.49
CA GLU A 867 -18.72 23.86 19.61
C GLU A 867 -18.15 22.47 19.97
N VAL A 868 -17.79 21.66 18.98
CA VAL A 868 -17.14 20.37 19.23
C VAL A 868 -15.77 20.56 19.87
N GLU A 869 -14.98 21.55 19.45
CA GLU A 869 -13.73 21.89 20.13
C GLU A 869 -13.96 22.23 21.62
N ARG A 870 -15.04 22.96 21.94
CA ARG A 870 -15.43 23.28 23.33
C ARG A 870 -15.81 22.03 24.11
N LEU A 871 -16.61 21.13 23.53
CA LEU A 871 -17.03 19.88 24.15
C LEU A 871 -15.84 18.96 24.44
N ILE A 872 -14.91 18.83 23.49
CA ILE A 872 -13.70 18.03 23.67
C ILE A 872 -12.86 18.57 24.85
N VAL A 873 -12.67 19.89 24.94
CA VAL A 873 -11.93 20.51 26.07
C VAL A 873 -12.61 20.22 27.41
N LEU A 874 -13.94 20.31 27.48
CA LEU A 874 -14.70 20.01 28.69
C LEU A 874 -14.56 18.54 29.09
N GLU A 875 -14.63 17.61 28.13
CA GLU A 875 -14.52 16.18 28.41
C GLU A 875 -13.09 15.79 28.82
N ILE A 876 -12.06 16.42 28.23
CA ILE A 876 -10.67 16.27 28.69
C ILE A 876 -10.55 16.73 30.15
N ALA A 877 -11.05 17.93 30.47
CA ALA A 877 -10.97 18.48 31.83
C ALA A 877 -11.70 17.61 32.87
N LYS A 878 -12.82 16.99 32.48
CA LYS A 878 -13.61 16.10 33.34
C LYS A 878 -12.90 14.78 33.65
N ARG A 879 -12.14 14.24 32.68
CA ARG A 879 -11.48 12.92 32.78
C ARG A 879 -10.03 12.99 33.23
N LEU A 880 -9.42 14.17 33.21
CA LEU A 880 -8.12 14.38 33.81
C LEU A 880 -8.20 14.04 35.31
N PRO A 881 -7.27 13.23 35.84
CA PRO A 881 -7.24 12.95 37.27
C PRO A 881 -7.14 14.29 38.02
N LYS A 882 -8.10 14.54 38.92
CA LYS A 882 -8.02 15.68 39.84
C LYS A 882 -6.73 15.53 40.63
N ARG A 883 -5.87 16.54 40.53
CA ARG A 883 -4.64 16.61 41.32
C ARG A 883 -4.96 16.69 42.81
#